data_AF-A0A852RHC0-F1
#
_entry.id   AF-A0A852RHC0-F1
#
_cell.length_a   1.000
_cell.length_b   1.000
_cell.length_c   1.000
_cell.angle_alpha   90.00
_cell.angle_beta   90.00
_cell.angle_gamma   90.00
#
_symmetry.space_group_name_H-M   'P 1'
#
loop_
_entity.id
_entity.type
_entity.pdbx_description
1 polymer ?
#
loop_
_entity_poly.entity_id
_entity_poly.type
_entity_poly.pdbx_seq_one_letter_code
_entity_poly.pdbx_strand_id
1 'polypeptide(L)'
;MTRWRLRRRDDEGAMLIFALLITTTIALVVGAVLIRGDGSLRATVTLRDVAGTSYAADAAGNIAINDLRTGYGFTSSPSGFDNALGGKGCFGGTLGADLTDTLALNNFYPATGTVKTSSAFVECTGEAGTGQQGSPVPINDSNKPGYAIVTLGDQGTHANGHLTASDALKVHGGIYADGDIIGPVSVDAGDVRATGSCSATTVTGTATKTCGGVAPVDDPNYNHELGSTVPALQTPPTSCSGGVATFTPGYYDSAKELNDAMGLCRVMWFKPGNYYFDFHDETCTDVCPDGVYPASTNVWSVPRGTDLLGGTPTNPTTGAVLAKPPSPLPTDADGLIPGNCQSPITDVNAQGVQFVFGGNSRMFLNGNGSTGAHMELCASYHSDRPPIELYGLKSGSTPTAVTDTARDISHGGSVVSAGSFTGATVANLKAGGPGATWTTATANQSSSILKIDGFQPSRSVPSGSILTQATLHVTHKEPATGANFAGNAKLTIGAWSLATPITATTSSTTTDIPITGTNLTDLQKAVRLAGYTGASVEYTANAKQNNATTTVGPITLDLKYFVPVLRGEAGTCIATGTSCPLLSTDPSGNNKINMYLQGTTYAPLADLSIVLSNFSAEVAKFGVVARRVEFDVNTGNPRYTGPVFEIPDNSPGYGYNNTTVHLKVHVCLGKSTCSASDPVSLTARVQVWDPTGVPVPPKRQITILSWSHQR
;
A
#
# COMPACT_ATOMS: atom_id res chain seq x y z
N MET A 1 122.38 -49.08 -53.69
CA MET A 1 122.30 -48.66 -52.27
C MET A 1 120.85 -48.30 -51.96
N THR A 2 120.29 -49.02 -51.00
CA THR A 2 118.89 -49.02 -50.54
C THR A 2 118.62 -47.84 -49.59
N ARG A 3 117.45 -47.19 -49.66
CA ARG A 3 116.76 -46.67 -48.46
C ARG A 3 115.30 -46.29 -48.70
N TRP A 4 114.45 -46.87 -47.86
CA TRP A 4 112.99 -46.74 -47.80
C TRP A 4 112.52 -45.37 -47.30
N ARG A 5 111.34 -44.92 -47.74
CA ARG A 5 110.55 -43.85 -47.10
C ARG A 5 109.17 -44.37 -46.70
N LEU A 6 108.90 -44.34 -45.40
CA LEU A 6 107.62 -44.62 -44.73
C LEU A 6 106.70 -43.39 -44.82
N ARG A 7 105.41 -43.64 -45.09
CA ARG A 7 104.30 -42.67 -45.06
C ARG A 7 103.89 -42.35 -43.62
N ARG A 8 103.81 -41.06 -43.27
CA ARG A 8 103.00 -40.53 -42.15
C ARG A 8 101.60 -40.20 -42.68
N ARG A 9 100.57 -40.60 -41.93
CA ARG A 9 99.16 -40.19 -42.10
C ARG A 9 98.97 -38.92 -41.27
N ASP A 10 98.58 -37.82 -41.91
CA ASP A 10 98.26 -36.54 -41.27
C ASP A 10 96.75 -36.45 -41.00
N ASP A 11 96.39 -36.01 -39.80
CA ASP A 11 95.02 -35.82 -39.29
C ASP A 11 94.38 -34.50 -39.76
N GLU A 12 94.79 -33.96 -40.92
CA GLU A 12 94.33 -32.65 -41.44
C GLU A 12 92.81 -32.58 -41.68
N GLY A 13 92.13 -33.72 -41.85
CA GLY A 13 90.67 -33.76 -42.08
C GLY A 13 89.80 -33.62 -40.81
N ALA A 14 90.30 -34.05 -39.64
CA ALA A 14 89.50 -34.08 -38.41
C ALA A 14 89.33 -32.69 -37.78
N MET A 15 90.35 -31.84 -37.88
CA MET A 15 90.30 -30.45 -37.39
C MET A 15 89.24 -29.62 -38.12
N LEU A 16 89.04 -29.86 -39.42
CA LEU A 16 88.00 -29.17 -40.19
C LEU A 16 86.60 -29.53 -39.67
N ILE A 17 86.36 -30.82 -39.39
CA ILE A 17 85.06 -31.29 -38.88
C ILE A 17 84.78 -30.72 -37.48
N PHE A 18 85.76 -30.72 -36.57
CA PHE A 18 85.59 -30.11 -35.25
C PHE A 18 85.36 -28.59 -35.32
N ALA A 19 86.08 -27.88 -36.20
CA ALA A 19 85.86 -26.45 -36.41
C ALA A 19 84.45 -26.16 -36.96
N LEU A 20 83.96 -26.98 -37.89
CA LEU A 20 82.62 -26.82 -38.49
C LEU A 20 81.51 -27.17 -37.48
N LEU A 21 81.74 -28.17 -36.63
CA LEU A 21 80.81 -28.56 -35.56
C LEU A 21 80.77 -27.48 -34.47
N ILE A 22 81.92 -26.96 -34.03
CA ILE A 22 81.99 -25.87 -33.04
C ILE A 22 81.33 -24.59 -33.58
N THR A 23 81.63 -24.19 -34.83
CA THR A 23 81.05 -22.98 -35.42
C THR A 23 79.55 -23.09 -35.66
N THR A 24 79.04 -24.25 -36.10
CA THR A 24 77.58 -24.48 -36.24
C THR A 24 76.87 -24.52 -34.89
N THR A 25 77.49 -25.12 -33.85
CA THR A 25 76.90 -25.14 -32.50
C THR A 25 76.86 -23.74 -31.89
N ILE A 26 77.94 -22.95 -32.03
CA ILE A 26 77.97 -21.55 -31.60
C ILE A 26 76.93 -20.72 -32.38
N ALA A 27 76.82 -20.91 -33.70
CA ALA A 27 75.82 -20.20 -34.51
C ALA A 27 74.38 -20.54 -34.11
N LEU A 28 74.08 -21.81 -33.82
CA LEU A 28 72.78 -22.24 -33.31
C LEU A 28 72.47 -21.64 -31.93
N VAL A 29 73.43 -21.65 -31.01
CA VAL A 29 73.27 -21.08 -29.66
C VAL A 29 73.08 -19.57 -29.73
N VAL A 30 73.90 -18.86 -30.52
CA VAL A 30 73.79 -17.41 -30.72
C VAL A 30 72.46 -17.04 -31.39
N GLY A 31 72.03 -17.79 -32.43
CA GLY A 31 70.74 -17.60 -33.07
C GLY A 31 69.56 -17.80 -32.11
N ALA A 32 69.59 -18.87 -31.30
CA ALA A 32 68.56 -19.13 -30.30
C ALA A 32 68.51 -18.07 -29.19
N VAL A 33 69.66 -17.58 -28.73
CA VAL A 33 69.75 -16.50 -27.72
C VAL A 33 69.25 -15.18 -28.29
N LEU A 34 69.57 -14.85 -29.55
CA LEU A 34 69.08 -13.62 -30.20
C LEU A 34 67.56 -13.65 -30.43
N ILE A 35 66.99 -14.79 -30.82
CA ILE A 35 65.54 -14.94 -31.00
C ILE A 35 64.82 -14.83 -29.64
N ARG A 36 65.35 -15.45 -28.59
CA ARG A 36 64.81 -15.27 -27.22
C ARG A 36 64.94 -13.82 -26.75
N GLY A 37 66.06 -13.17 -27.03
CA GLY A 37 66.29 -11.76 -26.71
C GLY A 37 65.29 -10.82 -27.38
N ASP A 38 65.01 -10.99 -28.68
CA ASP A 38 64.01 -10.19 -29.40
C ASP A 38 62.59 -10.44 -28.84
N GLY A 39 62.24 -11.69 -28.54
CA GLY A 39 60.98 -12.04 -27.89
C GLY A 39 60.81 -11.37 -26.51
N SER A 40 61.84 -11.42 -25.67
CA SER A 40 61.83 -10.79 -24.34
C SER A 40 61.79 -9.26 -24.40
N LEU A 41 62.45 -8.64 -25.37
CA LEU A 41 62.40 -7.18 -25.58
C LEU A 41 61.02 -6.74 -26.07
N ARG A 42 60.42 -7.44 -27.03
CA ARG A 42 59.05 -7.17 -27.48
C ARG A 42 58.03 -7.36 -26.36
N ALA A 43 58.15 -8.44 -25.59
CA ALA A 43 57.29 -8.67 -24.43
C ALA A 43 57.42 -7.56 -23.37
N THR A 44 58.63 -7.05 -23.15
CA THR A 44 58.89 -5.94 -22.22
C THR A 44 58.28 -4.64 -22.74
N VAL A 45 58.37 -4.36 -24.04
CA VAL A 45 57.73 -3.19 -24.67
C VAL A 45 56.21 -3.28 -24.57
N THR A 46 55.62 -4.45 -24.81
CA THR A 46 54.17 -4.64 -24.66
C THR A 46 53.71 -4.51 -23.21
N LEU A 47 54.46 -5.05 -22.25
CA LEU A 47 54.14 -4.90 -20.82
C LEU A 47 54.26 -3.45 -20.36
N ARG A 48 55.22 -2.70 -20.91
CA ARG A 48 55.36 -1.26 -20.64
C ARG A 48 54.17 -0.47 -21.17
N ASP A 49 53.68 -0.80 -22.36
CA ASP A 49 52.51 -0.14 -22.94
C ASP A 49 51.24 -0.50 -22.15
N VAL A 50 51.06 -1.76 -21.73
CA VAL A 50 49.95 -2.19 -20.85
C VAL A 50 49.98 -1.44 -19.52
N ALA A 51 51.14 -1.34 -18.88
CA ALA A 51 51.30 -0.56 -17.65
C ALA A 51 51.00 0.94 -17.89
N GLY A 52 51.44 1.49 -19.03
CA GLY A 52 51.14 2.85 -19.46
C GLY A 52 49.65 3.12 -19.59
N THR A 53 48.89 2.21 -20.23
CA THR A 53 47.43 2.30 -20.30
C THR A 53 46.78 2.24 -18.92
N SER A 54 47.21 1.33 -18.04
CA SER A 54 46.63 1.21 -16.70
C SER A 54 46.88 2.45 -15.86
N TYR A 55 48.12 2.97 -15.82
CA TYR A 55 48.42 4.19 -15.08
C TYR A 55 47.70 5.42 -15.64
N ALA A 56 47.59 5.53 -16.97
CA ALA A 56 46.83 6.60 -17.59
C ALA A 56 45.33 6.47 -17.28
N ALA A 57 44.78 5.26 -17.30
CA ALA A 57 43.39 5.02 -16.94
C ALA A 57 43.12 5.36 -15.47
N ASP A 58 44.01 4.98 -14.56
CA ASP A 58 43.90 5.28 -13.14
C ASP A 58 43.98 6.79 -12.87
N ALA A 59 44.91 7.47 -13.53
CA ALA A 59 45.05 8.93 -13.40
C ALA A 59 43.81 9.66 -13.95
N ALA A 60 43.31 9.26 -15.12
CA ALA A 60 42.09 9.82 -15.71
C ALA A 60 40.86 9.58 -14.82
N GLY A 61 40.69 8.38 -14.26
CA GLY A 61 39.62 8.06 -13.32
C GLY A 61 39.71 8.90 -12.03
N ASN A 62 40.91 9.09 -11.48
CA ASN A 62 41.11 9.95 -10.31
C ASN A 62 40.81 11.42 -10.60
N ILE A 63 41.17 11.92 -11.79
CA ILE A 63 40.83 13.29 -12.22
C ILE A 63 39.31 13.44 -12.30
N ALA A 64 38.61 12.52 -12.96
CA ALA A 64 37.15 12.55 -13.06
C ALA A 64 36.45 12.47 -11.69
N ILE A 65 36.94 11.64 -10.77
CA ILE A 65 36.42 11.58 -9.39
C ILE A 65 36.66 12.90 -8.65
N ASN A 66 37.82 13.51 -8.84
CA ASN A 66 38.12 14.79 -8.23
C ASN A 66 37.27 15.92 -8.83
N ASP A 67 36.96 15.83 -10.12
CA ASP A 67 36.03 16.71 -10.82
C ASP A 67 34.63 16.63 -10.19
N LEU A 68 34.10 15.40 -10.03
CA LEU A 68 32.84 15.14 -9.32
C LEU A 68 32.83 15.68 -7.88
N ARG A 69 33.97 15.54 -7.16
CA ARG A 69 34.15 16.03 -5.79
C ARG A 69 34.09 17.55 -5.69
N THR A 70 34.72 18.22 -6.66
CA THR A 70 34.94 19.68 -6.64
C THR A 70 33.96 20.47 -7.48
N GLY A 71 33.13 19.81 -8.31
CA GLY A 71 32.23 20.49 -9.24
C GLY A 71 32.99 21.43 -10.18
N TYR A 72 34.18 21.02 -10.62
CA TYR A 72 34.99 21.84 -11.51
C TYR A 72 34.31 21.92 -12.90
N GLY A 73 34.30 23.11 -13.52
CA GLY A 73 33.53 23.39 -14.75
C GLY A 73 32.26 24.24 -14.58
N PHE A 74 31.75 24.41 -13.36
CA PHE A 74 30.63 25.32 -13.08
C PHE A 74 31.13 26.75 -12.83
N THR A 75 30.77 27.72 -13.68
CA THR A 75 31.34 29.09 -13.67
C THR A 75 30.54 30.12 -12.87
N SER A 76 29.26 29.88 -12.60
CA SER A 76 28.36 30.87 -11.98
C SER A 76 27.55 30.35 -10.78
N SER A 77 27.48 29.04 -10.59
CA SER A 77 26.98 28.41 -9.37
C SER A 77 27.50 26.98 -9.34
N PRO A 78 28.30 26.55 -8.35
CA PRO A 78 28.81 25.19 -8.26
C PRO A 78 27.70 24.22 -7.83
N SER A 79 26.55 24.23 -8.51
CA SER A 79 25.50 23.24 -8.36
C SER A 79 26.02 21.93 -8.96
N GLY A 80 26.73 21.16 -8.16
CA GLY A 80 27.30 19.89 -8.60
C GLY A 80 26.22 18.91 -9.06
N PHE A 81 26.61 17.92 -9.88
CA PHE A 81 25.71 16.86 -10.36
C PHE A 81 24.93 16.20 -9.22
N ASP A 82 23.61 16.21 -9.31
CA ASP A 82 22.65 15.67 -8.32
C ASP A 82 21.66 14.68 -8.95
N ASN A 83 21.95 14.22 -10.16
CA ASN A 83 21.13 13.31 -10.96
C ASN A 83 19.72 13.83 -11.31
N ALA A 84 19.40 15.12 -11.12
CA ALA A 84 18.06 15.66 -11.35
C ALA A 84 17.67 15.81 -12.84
N LEU A 85 18.66 15.90 -13.74
CA LEU A 85 18.47 16.34 -15.13
C LEU A 85 18.45 15.17 -16.12
N GLY A 86 17.72 14.11 -15.79
CA GLY A 86 17.68 12.88 -16.59
C GLY A 86 19.03 12.16 -16.66
N GLY A 87 19.81 12.25 -15.59
CA GLY A 87 21.13 11.61 -15.48
C GLY A 87 22.30 12.37 -16.13
N LYS A 88 22.10 13.62 -16.57
CA LYS A 88 23.12 14.42 -17.27
C LYS A 88 23.76 15.52 -16.42
N GLY A 89 24.98 15.90 -16.77
CA GLY A 89 25.76 17.00 -16.18
C GLY A 89 26.83 16.58 -15.18
N CYS A 90 27.35 15.34 -15.25
CA CYS A 90 28.36 14.85 -14.30
C CYS A 90 29.60 15.76 -14.15
N PHE A 91 30.07 16.34 -15.26
CA PHE A 91 31.31 17.12 -15.33
C PHE A 91 31.05 18.61 -15.63
N GLY A 92 29.85 19.09 -15.33
CA GLY A 92 29.54 20.52 -15.38
C GLY A 92 28.64 20.99 -16.53
N GLY A 93 28.22 22.25 -16.39
CA GLY A 93 27.41 23.02 -17.33
C GLY A 93 26.87 24.29 -16.66
N THR A 94 26.46 25.30 -17.43
CA THR A 94 25.63 26.39 -16.87
C THR A 94 24.19 25.89 -16.83
N LEU A 95 23.43 26.15 -15.77
CA LEU A 95 21.97 25.92 -15.74
C LEU A 95 21.34 26.58 -16.99
N GLY A 96 20.85 25.79 -17.94
CA GLY A 96 20.32 26.25 -19.23
C GLY A 96 21.29 26.23 -20.43
N ALA A 97 22.49 25.66 -20.30
CA ALA A 97 23.43 25.39 -21.39
C ALA A 97 23.69 23.87 -21.55
N ASP A 98 24.45 23.48 -22.58
CA ASP A 98 24.80 22.08 -22.85
C ASP A 98 25.52 21.44 -21.65
N LEU A 99 24.79 20.59 -20.91
CA LEU A 99 25.32 19.78 -19.82
C LEU A 99 26.31 18.76 -20.36
N THR A 100 27.43 18.56 -19.66
CA THR A 100 28.48 17.66 -20.11
C THR A 100 28.62 16.44 -19.20
N ASP A 101 28.44 15.25 -19.80
CA ASP A 101 28.68 13.94 -19.17
C ASP A 101 30.02 13.33 -19.56
N THR A 102 30.81 14.09 -20.32
CA THR A 102 32.05 13.62 -20.90
C THR A 102 33.19 14.55 -20.53
N LEU A 103 34.30 14.00 -20.06
CA LEU A 103 35.51 14.72 -19.73
C LEU A 103 36.64 14.32 -20.68
N ALA A 104 37.08 15.25 -21.53
CA ALA A 104 38.20 15.05 -22.44
C ALA A 104 39.52 15.52 -21.81
N LEU A 105 40.45 14.59 -21.63
CA LEU A 105 41.78 14.82 -21.05
C LEU A 105 42.83 14.71 -22.15
N ASN A 106 42.94 15.76 -22.96
CA ASN A 106 43.87 15.79 -24.10
C ASN A 106 45.32 15.99 -23.63
N ASN A 107 46.22 15.11 -24.05
CA ASN A 107 47.64 15.13 -23.70
C ASN A 107 47.92 15.24 -22.18
N PHE A 108 47.01 14.75 -21.33
CA PHE A 108 47.12 14.92 -19.88
C PHE A 108 48.33 14.17 -19.29
N TYR A 109 48.79 13.13 -19.97
CA TYR A 109 50.06 12.47 -19.68
C TYR A 109 51.12 12.89 -20.72
N PRO A 110 52.02 13.82 -20.38
CA PRO A 110 53.00 14.35 -21.34
C PRO A 110 54.03 13.28 -21.71
N ALA A 111 54.50 13.32 -22.95
CA ALA A 111 55.57 12.44 -23.41
C ALA A 111 56.85 12.72 -22.61
N THR A 112 57.42 11.68 -22.00
CA THR A 112 58.73 11.73 -21.36
C THR A 112 59.65 10.69 -21.99
N GLY A 113 60.71 11.16 -22.65
CA GLY A 113 61.66 10.29 -23.37
C GLY A 113 61.02 9.55 -24.55
N THR A 114 61.03 8.20 -24.51
CA THR A 114 60.45 7.34 -25.56
C THR A 114 58.97 7.00 -25.32
N VAL A 115 58.36 7.51 -24.24
CA VAL A 115 56.95 7.28 -23.89
C VAL A 115 56.08 8.27 -24.66
N LYS A 116 55.08 7.76 -25.38
CA LYS A 116 54.18 8.57 -26.21
C LYS A 116 53.23 9.41 -25.34
N THR A 117 52.81 10.58 -25.84
CA THR A 117 51.74 11.35 -25.19
C THR A 117 50.49 10.48 -25.05
N SER A 118 49.81 10.56 -23.91
CA SER A 118 48.56 9.82 -23.70
C SER A 118 47.41 10.77 -23.41
N SER A 119 46.28 10.49 -24.05
CA SER A 119 45.03 11.21 -23.84
C SER A 119 43.99 10.25 -23.30
N ALA A 120 43.03 10.77 -22.54
CA ALA A 120 41.90 9.99 -22.05
C ALA A 120 40.57 10.70 -22.31
N PHE A 121 39.51 9.92 -22.36
CA PHE A 121 38.14 10.40 -22.45
C PHE A 121 37.33 9.65 -21.40
N VAL A 122 36.59 10.36 -20.56
CA VAL A 122 35.77 9.76 -19.51
C VAL A 122 34.32 10.01 -19.79
N GLU A 123 33.52 8.95 -19.89
CA GLU A 123 32.06 9.03 -19.88
C GLU A 123 31.56 8.86 -18.45
N CYS A 124 30.57 9.64 -18.07
CA CYS A 124 29.85 9.50 -16.81
C CYS A 124 28.37 9.30 -17.09
N THR A 125 27.76 8.34 -16.41
CA THR A 125 26.32 8.14 -16.44
C THR A 125 25.81 8.00 -15.01
N GLY A 126 24.82 8.81 -14.64
CA GLY A 126 24.10 8.63 -13.38
C GLY A 126 23.47 7.24 -13.29
N GLU A 127 23.53 6.62 -12.11
CA GLU A 127 22.76 5.42 -11.82
C GLU A 127 21.32 5.83 -11.51
N ALA A 128 20.36 5.24 -12.23
CA ALA A 128 18.94 5.49 -12.03
C ALA A 128 18.54 5.22 -10.57
N GLY A 129 17.60 6.01 -10.05
CA GLY A 129 17.13 5.86 -8.67
C GLY A 129 18.14 6.25 -7.60
N THR A 130 19.15 7.07 -7.92
CA THR A 130 20.06 7.71 -6.95
C THR A 130 20.04 9.24 -7.10
N GLY A 131 20.56 9.98 -6.11
CA GLY A 131 20.50 11.45 -6.11
C GLY A 131 19.08 11.98 -6.00
N GLN A 132 18.75 13.07 -6.69
CA GLN A 132 17.38 13.63 -6.72
C GLN A 132 16.33 12.67 -7.30
N GLN A 133 16.75 11.70 -8.12
CA GLN A 133 15.88 10.64 -8.65
C GLN A 133 15.72 9.47 -7.68
N GLY A 134 16.48 9.42 -6.60
CA GLY A 134 16.47 8.33 -5.64
C GLY A 134 15.47 8.52 -4.52
N SER A 135 14.87 7.41 -4.09
CA SER A 135 14.10 7.37 -2.85
C SER A 135 15.02 7.17 -1.65
N PRO A 136 14.73 7.79 -0.49
CA PRO A 136 15.37 7.46 0.79
C PRO A 136 14.98 6.08 1.33
N VAL A 137 14.02 5.40 0.70
CA VAL A 137 13.68 4.01 1.01
C VAL A 137 14.03 3.10 -0.15
N PRO A 138 14.37 1.82 0.10
CA PRO A 138 14.54 0.85 -0.97
C PRO A 138 13.24 0.66 -1.76
N ILE A 139 13.31 0.87 -3.07
CA ILE A 139 12.23 0.63 -4.02
C ILE A 139 12.72 -0.39 -5.06
N ASN A 140 11.93 -1.44 -5.27
CA ASN A 140 12.23 -2.50 -6.21
C ASN A 140 10.91 -3.08 -6.78
N ASP A 141 11.01 -3.95 -7.78
CA ASP A 141 9.83 -4.47 -8.48
C ASP A 141 8.90 -5.33 -7.60
N SER A 142 9.33 -5.76 -6.41
CA SER A 142 8.46 -6.45 -5.45
C SER A 142 7.62 -5.49 -4.61
N ASN A 143 8.06 -4.25 -4.38
CA ASN A 143 7.38 -3.29 -3.52
C ASN A 143 6.77 -2.08 -4.23
N LYS A 144 6.53 -2.23 -5.54
CA LYS A 144 5.76 -1.29 -6.34
C LYS A 144 5.00 -2.02 -7.45
N PRO A 145 3.94 -1.42 -8.01
CA PRO A 145 3.31 -1.95 -9.21
C PRO A 145 4.21 -1.87 -10.44
N GLY A 146 3.96 -2.75 -11.42
CA GLY A 146 4.70 -2.75 -12.69
C GLY A 146 4.40 -1.56 -13.62
N TYR A 147 3.28 -0.87 -13.41
CA TYR A 147 2.86 0.32 -14.14
C TYR A 147 2.25 1.34 -13.19
N ALA A 148 2.36 2.64 -13.52
CA ALA A 148 1.74 3.71 -12.75
C ALA A 148 0.21 3.68 -12.84
N ILE A 149 -0.34 3.25 -13.97
CA ILE A 149 -1.78 3.04 -14.13
C ILE A 149 -1.98 1.67 -14.78
N VAL A 150 -2.81 0.84 -14.15
CA VAL A 150 -3.33 -0.41 -14.70
C VAL A 150 -4.85 -0.37 -14.65
N THR A 151 -5.50 -0.48 -15.80
CA THR A 151 -6.94 -0.75 -15.88
C THR A 151 -7.17 -2.19 -16.32
N LEU A 152 -8.00 -2.92 -15.58
CA LEU A 152 -8.20 -4.37 -15.73
C LEU A 152 -9.50 -4.76 -16.47
N GLY A 153 -10.44 -3.83 -16.64
CA GLY A 153 -11.73 -4.11 -17.30
C GLY A 153 -12.60 -5.15 -16.59
N ASP A 154 -13.67 -5.57 -17.26
CA ASP A 154 -14.62 -6.55 -16.72
C ASP A 154 -13.98 -7.95 -16.72
N GLN A 155 -13.81 -8.52 -15.52
CA GLN A 155 -13.21 -9.83 -15.27
C GLN A 155 -13.76 -10.90 -16.24
N GLY A 156 -12.89 -11.47 -17.08
CA GLY A 156 -13.19 -12.55 -18.01
C GLY A 156 -13.68 -12.14 -19.41
N THR A 157 -14.05 -10.87 -19.64
CA THR A 157 -14.34 -10.34 -20.98
C THR A 157 -13.39 -9.24 -21.42
N HIS A 158 -12.62 -8.65 -20.49
CA HIS A 158 -11.60 -7.63 -20.78
C HIS A 158 -12.17 -6.41 -21.52
N ALA A 159 -13.49 -6.20 -21.42
CA ALA A 159 -14.18 -5.05 -21.97
C ALA A 159 -14.23 -3.93 -20.92
N ASN A 160 -14.30 -2.68 -21.36
CA ASN A 160 -14.55 -1.50 -20.53
C ASN A 160 -13.43 -1.04 -19.57
N GLY A 161 -12.23 -1.64 -19.63
CA GLY A 161 -11.07 -1.22 -18.83
C GLY A 161 -10.39 0.04 -19.34
N HIS A 162 -11.13 1.15 -19.46
CA HIS A 162 -10.62 2.38 -20.07
C HIS A 162 -9.83 3.26 -19.10
N LEU A 163 -8.81 3.93 -19.63
CA LEU A 163 -8.28 5.16 -19.04
C LEU A 163 -8.87 6.33 -19.83
N THR A 164 -9.64 7.18 -19.16
CA THR A 164 -10.18 8.42 -19.74
C THR A 164 -9.55 9.62 -19.06
N ALA A 165 -8.98 10.53 -19.85
CA ALA A 165 -8.46 11.81 -19.41
C ALA A 165 -9.12 12.93 -20.23
N SER A 166 -9.94 13.77 -19.60
CA SER A 166 -10.54 14.93 -20.30
C SER A 166 -9.51 16.05 -20.52
N ASP A 167 -8.57 16.17 -19.59
CA ASP A 167 -7.49 17.16 -19.59
C ASP A 167 -6.10 16.52 -19.63
N ALA A 168 -5.07 17.37 -19.81
CA ALA A 168 -3.69 16.93 -19.95
C ALA A 168 -3.23 16.13 -18.72
N LEU A 169 -3.01 14.83 -18.91
CA LEU A 169 -2.58 13.92 -17.85
C LEU A 169 -1.13 13.52 -18.06
N LYS A 170 -0.26 13.86 -17.10
CA LYS A 170 1.14 13.42 -17.08
C LYS A 170 1.32 12.22 -16.18
N VAL A 171 2.08 11.23 -16.62
CA VAL A 171 2.30 9.97 -15.89
C VAL A 171 3.78 9.56 -15.92
N HIS A 172 4.27 9.05 -14.80
CA HIS A 172 5.63 8.51 -14.67
C HIS A 172 5.59 7.04 -14.25
N GLY A 173 6.20 6.16 -15.06
CA GLY A 173 6.27 4.73 -14.79
C GLY A 173 5.27 3.87 -15.56
N GLY A 174 4.89 4.29 -16.77
CA GLY A 174 4.13 3.50 -17.73
C GLY A 174 2.63 3.38 -17.45
N ILE A 175 1.90 2.97 -18.48
CA ILE A 175 0.45 2.80 -18.45
C ILE A 175 0.10 1.49 -19.15
N TYR A 176 -0.74 0.70 -18.50
CA TYR A 176 -1.43 -0.42 -19.11
C TYR A 176 -2.94 -0.20 -19.06
N ALA A 177 -3.63 -0.31 -20.19
CA ALA A 177 -5.08 -0.29 -20.24
C ALA A 177 -5.69 -1.52 -20.91
N ASP A 178 -6.54 -2.24 -20.18
CA ASP A 178 -7.38 -3.30 -20.75
C ASP A 178 -8.63 -2.74 -21.44
N GLY A 179 -8.38 -1.84 -22.39
CA GLY A 179 -9.36 -1.08 -23.13
C GLY A 179 -8.69 0.03 -23.92
N ASP A 180 -9.40 1.13 -24.11
CA ASP A 180 -8.85 2.35 -24.73
C ASP A 180 -8.18 3.27 -23.71
N ILE A 181 -7.12 3.95 -24.16
CA ILE A 181 -6.62 5.19 -23.56
C ILE A 181 -7.19 6.35 -24.37
N ILE A 182 -8.05 7.15 -23.73
CA ILE A 182 -8.81 8.23 -24.35
C ILE A 182 -8.41 9.54 -23.69
N GLY A 183 -7.73 10.42 -24.43
CA GLY A 183 -7.42 11.77 -23.96
C GLY A 183 -5.95 12.18 -24.08
N PRO A 184 -5.63 13.45 -23.78
CA PRO A 184 -4.27 13.96 -23.86
C PRO A 184 -3.41 13.43 -22.69
N VAL A 185 -2.83 12.25 -22.88
CA VAL A 185 -1.96 11.59 -21.89
C VAL A 185 -0.51 11.69 -22.33
N SER A 186 0.42 12.06 -21.44
CA SER A 186 1.85 12.07 -21.71
C SER A 186 2.63 11.26 -20.67
N VAL A 187 3.47 10.34 -21.14
CA VAL A 187 4.28 9.47 -20.27
C VAL A 187 5.76 9.83 -20.43
N ASP A 188 6.42 10.12 -19.30
CA ASP A 188 7.83 10.53 -19.29
C ASP A 188 8.82 9.38 -19.04
N ALA A 189 8.36 8.33 -18.35
CA ALA A 189 9.07 7.07 -18.17
C ALA A 189 8.11 5.87 -18.21
N GLY A 190 8.58 4.73 -18.72
CA GLY A 190 7.81 3.48 -18.84
C GLY A 190 6.97 3.36 -20.11
N ASP A 191 6.56 2.14 -20.44
CA ASP A 191 5.80 1.85 -21.67
C ASP A 191 4.32 2.22 -21.56
N VAL A 192 3.72 2.61 -22.69
CA VAL A 192 2.27 2.72 -22.87
C VAL A 192 1.76 1.50 -23.64
N ARG A 193 0.84 0.77 -23.03
CA ARG A 193 0.22 -0.43 -23.58
C ARG A 193 -1.30 -0.36 -23.46
N ALA A 194 -2.01 -0.73 -24.52
CA ALA A 194 -3.46 -0.85 -24.48
C ALA A 194 -3.95 -2.01 -25.35
N THR A 195 -4.94 -2.77 -24.87
CA THR A 195 -5.61 -3.79 -25.69
C THR A 195 -6.44 -3.13 -26.79
N GLY A 196 -7.04 -1.98 -26.50
CA GLY A 196 -7.71 -1.06 -27.43
C GLY A 196 -6.79 0.01 -28.01
N SER A 197 -7.36 1.15 -28.37
CA SER A 197 -6.68 2.29 -28.99
C SER A 197 -6.02 3.22 -27.96
N CYS A 198 -5.04 4.02 -28.40
CA CYS A 198 -4.44 5.07 -27.57
C CYS A 198 -4.53 6.43 -28.27
N SER A 199 -5.68 7.07 -28.13
CA SER A 199 -5.97 8.37 -28.72
C SER A 199 -5.28 9.48 -27.94
N ALA A 200 -4.63 10.42 -28.63
CA ALA A 200 -3.95 11.58 -28.05
C ALA A 200 -2.86 11.28 -26.97
N THR A 201 -2.39 10.03 -26.89
CA THR A 201 -1.28 9.65 -25.99
C THR A 201 0.09 9.91 -26.61
N THR A 202 1.00 10.51 -25.84
CA THR A 202 2.39 10.80 -26.19
C THR A 202 3.35 10.12 -25.20
N VAL A 203 4.53 9.73 -25.68
CA VAL A 203 5.61 9.14 -24.88
C VAL A 203 6.90 9.90 -25.15
N THR A 204 7.72 10.14 -24.13
CA THR A 204 9.03 10.79 -24.28
C THR A 204 10.19 9.84 -23.95
N GLY A 205 11.38 10.14 -24.45
CA GLY A 205 12.58 9.36 -24.15
C GLY A 205 12.58 7.97 -24.81
N THR A 206 12.89 6.93 -24.02
CA THR A 206 12.98 5.52 -24.47
C THR A 206 11.68 4.74 -24.36
N ALA A 207 10.60 5.37 -23.88
CA ALA A 207 9.30 4.74 -23.70
C ALA A 207 8.68 4.30 -25.05
N THR A 208 8.06 3.12 -25.08
CA THR A 208 7.35 2.62 -26.25
C THR A 208 5.84 2.79 -26.12
N LYS A 209 5.15 2.98 -27.25
CA LYS A 209 3.69 3.05 -27.32
C LYS A 209 3.18 1.90 -28.20
N THR A 210 2.44 0.96 -27.61
CA THR A 210 1.88 -0.20 -28.30
C THR A 210 0.39 -0.33 -28.00
N CYS A 211 -0.46 -0.21 -29.02
CA CYS A 211 -1.92 -0.18 -28.84
C CYS A 211 -2.59 -0.99 -29.95
N GLY A 212 -3.71 -1.63 -29.64
CA GLY A 212 -4.47 -2.48 -30.54
C GLY A 212 -3.84 -3.86 -30.68
N GLY A 213 -4.36 -4.84 -29.93
CA GLY A 213 -3.90 -6.23 -30.00
C GLY A 213 -2.78 -6.61 -29.03
N VAL A 214 -2.57 -5.81 -27.98
CA VAL A 214 -1.77 -6.23 -26.81
C VAL A 214 -2.56 -7.27 -26.02
N ALA A 215 -1.88 -8.27 -25.44
CA ALA A 215 -2.55 -9.23 -24.56
C ALA A 215 -2.99 -8.57 -23.25
N PRO A 216 -4.14 -8.97 -22.67
CA PRO A 216 -4.56 -8.62 -21.31
C PRO A 216 -3.43 -8.86 -20.29
N VAL A 217 -3.27 -7.95 -19.33
CA VAL A 217 -2.39 -8.16 -18.16
C VAL A 217 -3.23 -8.75 -17.04
N ASP A 218 -2.69 -9.79 -16.39
CA ASP A 218 -3.34 -10.40 -15.25
C ASP A 218 -3.40 -9.44 -14.06
N ASP A 219 -4.49 -9.52 -13.28
CA ASP A 219 -4.59 -8.85 -11.99
C ASP A 219 -3.40 -9.27 -11.10
N PRO A 220 -2.58 -8.32 -10.57
CA PRO A 220 -1.45 -8.65 -9.73
C PRO A 220 -1.85 -9.33 -8.40
N ASN A 221 -3.14 -9.31 -8.03
CA ASN A 221 -3.70 -10.02 -6.88
C ASN A 221 -2.97 -9.68 -5.57
N TYR A 222 -2.74 -8.39 -5.32
CA TYR A 222 -2.17 -7.94 -4.06
C TYR A 222 -3.09 -8.33 -2.89
N ASN A 223 -2.50 -8.69 -1.75
CA ASN A 223 -3.27 -9.04 -0.55
C ASN A 223 -3.60 -7.79 0.28
N HIS A 224 -4.78 -7.78 0.89
CA HIS A 224 -5.11 -6.82 1.95
C HIS A 224 -4.55 -7.26 3.31
N GLU A 225 -4.49 -6.33 4.25
CA GLU A 225 -3.86 -6.51 5.56
C GLU A 225 -4.82 -6.92 6.70
N LEU A 226 -6.13 -7.02 6.41
CA LEU A 226 -7.12 -7.45 7.41
C LEU A 226 -6.95 -8.90 7.88
N GLY A 227 -6.20 -9.74 7.16
CA GLY A 227 -6.14 -11.18 7.40
C GLY A 227 -7.46 -11.88 7.05
N SER A 228 -7.80 -12.97 7.74
CA SER A 228 -8.98 -13.80 7.41
C SER A 228 -10.22 -13.49 8.27
N THR A 229 -10.16 -12.53 9.18
CA THR A 229 -11.23 -12.23 10.14
C THR A 229 -11.64 -10.77 10.05
N VAL A 230 -12.94 -10.49 10.21
CA VAL A 230 -13.43 -9.11 10.30
C VAL A 230 -12.87 -8.46 11.56
N PRO A 231 -12.28 -7.26 11.49
CA PRO A 231 -11.87 -6.52 12.68
C PRO A 231 -13.05 -6.20 13.62
N ALA A 232 -12.74 -5.82 14.85
CA ALA A 232 -13.77 -5.39 15.79
C ALA A 232 -14.52 -4.14 15.27
N LEU A 233 -15.86 -4.13 15.42
CA LEU A 233 -16.69 -2.97 15.11
C LEU A 233 -16.21 -1.75 15.90
N GLN A 234 -16.06 -0.62 15.21
CA GLN A 234 -15.70 0.67 15.78
C GLN A 234 -16.87 1.63 15.68
N THR A 235 -17.04 2.46 16.70
CA THR A 235 -17.96 3.60 16.64
C THR A 235 -17.16 4.85 16.24
N PRO A 236 -17.60 5.60 15.22
CA PRO A 236 -17.02 6.92 14.92
C PRO A 236 -16.96 7.82 16.16
N PRO A 237 -15.94 8.69 16.28
CA PRO A 237 -15.83 9.62 17.40
C PRO A 237 -17.07 10.54 17.44
N THR A 238 -17.52 10.88 18.64
CA THR A 238 -18.66 11.78 18.87
C THR A 238 -18.23 13.16 19.38
N SER A 239 -16.92 13.38 19.54
CA SER A 239 -16.35 14.64 20.04
C SER A 239 -14.96 14.89 19.44
N CYS A 240 -14.52 16.15 19.54
CA CYS A 240 -13.20 16.59 19.13
C CYS A 240 -12.29 16.77 20.34
N SER A 241 -11.00 16.46 20.18
CA SER A 241 -9.95 16.99 21.04
C SER A 241 -9.14 17.98 20.22
N GLY A 242 -8.95 19.22 20.69
CA GLY A 242 -8.10 20.22 20.01
C GLY A 242 -8.36 20.40 18.51
N GLY A 243 -9.64 20.37 18.08
CA GLY A 243 -10.03 20.52 16.68
C GLY A 243 -9.87 19.27 15.80
N VAL A 244 -9.52 18.13 16.38
CA VAL A 244 -9.29 16.86 15.67
C VAL A 244 -10.27 15.78 16.16
N ALA A 245 -10.97 15.15 15.23
CA ALA A 245 -11.68 13.88 15.44
C ALA A 245 -10.71 12.73 15.16
N THR A 246 -10.65 11.74 16.05
CA THR A 246 -9.70 10.62 15.93
C THR A 246 -10.46 9.32 15.69
N PHE A 247 -10.14 8.67 14.58
CA PHE A 247 -10.67 7.37 14.18
C PHE A 247 -9.64 6.28 14.53
N THR A 248 -10.14 5.09 14.86
CA THR A 248 -9.34 3.94 15.26
C THR A 248 -9.49 2.82 14.24
N PRO A 249 -8.42 2.07 13.93
CA PRO A 249 -8.50 0.92 13.03
C PRO A 249 -9.57 -0.07 13.47
N GLY A 250 -10.31 -0.62 12.51
CA GLY A 250 -11.34 -1.62 12.75
C GLY A 250 -12.44 -1.62 11.70
N TYR A 251 -13.59 -2.21 12.05
CA TYR A 251 -14.73 -2.36 11.14
C TYR A 251 -15.72 -1.21 11.31
N TYR A 252 -16.11 -0.57 10.20
CA TYR A 252 -17.15 0.46 10.11
C TYR A 252 -18.26 0.00 9.17
N ASP A 253 -19.48 -0.06 9.70
CA ASP A 253 -20.62 -0.70 9.04
C ASP A 253 -21.77 0.27 8.71
N SER A 254 -21.62 1.56 9.05
CA SER A 254 -22.56 2.63 8.70
C SER A 254 -21.82 3.86 8.15
N ALA A 255 -22.07 4.15 6.89
CA ALA A 255 -21.64 5.38 6.22
C ALA A 255 -22.32 6.60 6.87
N LYS A 256 -23.58 6.49 7.32
CA LYS A 256 -24.25 7.61 7.97
C LYS A 256 -23.58 8.00 9.29
N GLU A 257 -23.29 7.04 10.16
CA GLU A 257 -22.58 7.32 11.42
C GLU A 257 -21.19 7.91 11.15
N LEU A 258 -20.51 7.44 10.10
CA LEU A 258 -19.23 7.98 9.66
C LEU A 258 -19.36 9.42 9.13
N ASN A 259 -20.37 9.70 8.32
CA ASN A 259 -20.67 11.03 7.77
C ASN A 259 -21.05 12.04 8.85
N ASP A 260 -21.84 11.63 9.83
CA ASP A 260 -22.18 12.47 10.98
C ASP A 260 -20.90 12.87 11.75
N ALA A 261 -19.90 11.98 11.82
CA ALA A 261 -18.60 12.27 12.44
C ALA A 261 -17.72 13.21 11.59
N MET A 262 -17.83 13.18 10.25
CA MET A 262 -17.05 14.05 9.35
C MET A 262 -17.34 15.55 9.52
N GLY A 263 -18.47 15.92 10.14
CA GLY A 263 -18.85 17.30 10.43
C GLY A 263 -18.45 17.79 11.83
N LEU A 264 -17.84 16.95 12.67
CA LEU A 264 -17.58 17.29 14.07
C LEU A 264 -16.46 18.31 14.25
N CYS A 265 -15.38 18.16 13.48
CA CYS A 265 -14.16 18.93 13.62
C CYS A 265 -13.65 19.34 12.23
N ARG A 266 -12.62 20.20 12.19
CA ARG A 266 -11.97 20.53 10.92
C ARG A 266 -11.09 19.38 10.42
N VAL A 267 -10.38 18.69 11.33
CA VAL A 267 -9.46 17.61 10.97
C VAL A 267 -10.03 16.25 11.38
N MET A 268 -10.08 15.33 10.43
CA MET A 268 -10.45 13.92 10.61
C MET A 268 -9.18 13.07 10.52
N TRP A 269 -8.69 12.59 11.65
CA TRP A 269 -7.47 11.80 11.71
C TRP A 269 -7.77 10.31 11.85
N PHE A 270 -7.45 9.55 10.82
CA PHE A 270 -7.41 8.09 10.86
C PHE A 270 -6.02 7.65 11.28
N LYS A 271 -5.91 7.12 12.50
CA LYS A 271 -4.66 6.58 13.03
C LYS A 271 -4.10 5.45 12.15
N PRO A 272 -2.79 5.20 12.16
CA PRO A 272 -2.21 4.07 11.45
C PRO A 272 -2.90 2.73 11.77
N GLY A 273 -3.12 1.92 10.75
CA GLY A 273 -3.74 0.60 10.82
C GLY A 273 -4.79 0.33 9.75
N ASN A 274 -5.48 -0.81 9.89
CA ASN A 274 -6.38 -1.33 8.87
C ASN A 274 -7.84 -1.00 9.18
N TYR A 275 -8.53 -0.44 8.20
CA TYR A 275 -9.93 -0.04 8.28
C TYR A 275 -10.72 -0.86 7.28
N TYR A 276 -11.78 -1.51 7.75
CA TYR A 276 -12.71 -2.22 6.88
C TYR A 276 -14.02 -1.45 6.84
N PHE A 277 -14.41 -0.97 5.65
CA PHE A 277 -15.65 -0.26 5.39
C PHE A 277 -16.60 -1.20 4.63
N ASP A 278 -17.68 -1.60 5.29
CA ASP A 278 -18.70 -2.45 4.70
C ASP A 278 -20.08 -1.99 5.17
N PHE A 279 -20.57 -0.95 4.49
CA PHE A 279 -21.75 -0.18 4.85
C PHE A 279 -23.07 -0.92 4.53
N HIS A 280 -24.06 -0.72 5.39
CA HIS A 280 -25.38 -1.37 5.33
C HIS A 280 -26.53 -0.36 5.45
N ASP A 281 -26.29 0.91 5.15
CA ASP A 281 -27.29 1.97 5.23
C ASP A 281 -28.29 1.95 4.06
N GLU A 282 -27.90 1.38 2.91
CA GLU A 282 -28.79 1.06 1.80
C GLU A 282 -29.55 -0.24 2.06
N THR A 283 -30.79 -0.32 1.57
CA THR A 283 -31.60 -1.53 1.66
C THR A 283 -30.88 -2.70 0.99
N CYS A 284 -30.60 -3.74 1.76
CA CYS A 284 -30.02 -4.98 1.29
C CYS A 284 -30.70 -6.17 1.97
N THR A 285 -30.67 -7.34 1.34
CA THR A 285 -31.18 -8.57 1.97
C THR A 285 -30.30 -8.97 3.15
N ASP A 286 -30.94 -9.52 4.18
CA ASP A 286 -30.32 -10.23 5.32
C ASP A 286 -29.58 -9.37 6.37
N VAL A 287 -28.68 -8.48 5.95
CA VAL A 287 -27.79 -7.73 6.87
C VAL A 287 -28.09 -6.24 7.01
N CYS A 288 -29.08 -5.72 6.29
CA CYS A 288 -29.52 -4.32 6.37
C CYS A 288 -31.01 -4.21 6.78
N PRO A 289 -31.44 -4.75 7.93
CA PRO A 289 -32.84 -4.66 8.34
C PRO A 289 -33.27 -3.20 8.58
N ASP A 290 -34.49 -2.88 8.13
CA ASP A 290 -35.07 -1.55 8.26
C ASP A 290 -35.03 -1.04 9.71
N GLY A 291 -34.55 0.20 9.87
CA GLY A 291 -34.54 0.90 11.15
C GLY A 291 -33.37 0.54 12.09
N VAL A 292 -32.53 -0.44 11.77
CA VAL A 292 -31.28 -0.74 12.50
C VAL A 292 -30.18 0.23 12.10
N TYR A 293 -30.02 0.42 10.80
CA TYR A 293 -29.18 1.47 10.22
C TYR A 293 -30.02 2.72 9.98
N PRO A 294 -29.49 3.92 10.24
CA PRO A 294 -30.22 5.13 9.93
C PRO A 294 -30.25 5.36 8.41
N ALA A 295 -31.43 5.68 7.87
CA ALA A 295 -31.67 5.75 6.43
C ALA A 295 -30.68 6.69 5.72
N SER A 296 -29.86 6.12 4.81
CA SER A 296 -28.80 6.83 4.07
C SER A 296 -28.37 5.99 2.85
N THR A 297 -27.28 6.40 2.21
CA THR A 297 -26.57 5.64 1.17
C THR A 297 -25.31 5.01 1.75
N ASN A 298 -24.76 4.00 1.06
CA ASN A 298 -23.49 3.35 1.39
C ASN A 298 -22.30 4.19 0.87
N VAL A 299 -22.42 5.51 0.99
CA VAL A 299 -21.43 6.49 0.53
C VAL A 299 -20.92 7.26 1.73
N TRP A 300 -19.63 7.08 2.04
CA TRP A 300 -18.90 7.94 2.93
C TRP A 300 -18.53 9.24 2.20
N SER A 301 -19.18 10.33 2.58
CA SER A 301 -18.98 11.66 2.01
C SER A 301 -18.08 12.49 2.92
N VAL A 302 -16.90 12.86 2.43
CA VAL A 302 -16.05 13.87 3.07
C VAL A 302 -16.59 15.25 2.68
N PRO A 303 -17.09 16.05 3.64
CA PRO A 303 -17.70 17.33 3.34
C PRO A 303 -16.63 18.37 3.01
N ARG A 304 -17.09 19.47 2.40
CA ARG A 304 -16.24 20.63 2.09
C ARG A 304 -15.65 21.26 3.35
N GLY A 305 -14.42 21.78 3.25
CA GLY A 305 -13.72 22.44 4.35
C GLY A 305 -13.22 21.48 5.44
N THR A 306 -13.31 20.17 5.21
CA THR A 306 -12.77 19.13 6.08
C THR A 306 -11.42 18.65 5.57
N ASP A 307 -10.47 18.51 6.50
CA ASP A 307 -9.13 17.99 6.28
C ASP A 307 -9.08 16.53 6.77
N LEU A 308 -9.06 15.56 5.85
CA LEU A 308 -8.93 14.13 6.14
C LEU A 308 -7.46 13.72 6.06
N LEU A 309 -6.94 13.17 7.15
CA LEU A 309 -5.58 12.65 7.24
C LEU A 309 -5.58 11.18 7.65
N GLY A 310 -5.00 10.31 6.81
CA GLY A 310 -4.76 8.90 7.11
C GLY A 310 -3.27 8.63 7.33
N GLY A 311 -2.93 8.07 8.50
CA GLY A 311 -1.59 7.58 8.81
C GLY A 311 -0.90 8.36 9.92
N THR A 312 0.42 8.20 10.01
CA THR A 312 1.25 8.86 11.02
C THR A 312 1.43 10.34 10.66
N PRO A 313 0.95 11.29 11.47
CA PRO A 313 1.01 12.71 11.11
C PRO A 313 2.45 13.23 11.19
N THR A 314 2.79 14.12 10.27
CA THR A 314 4.11 14.76 10.17
C THR A 314 3.99 16.27 10.09
N ASN A 315 5.05 16.97 10.48
CA ASN A 315 5.21 18.37 10.15
C ASN A 315 5.74 18.48 8.71
N PRO A 316 5.00 19.05 7.76
CA PRO A 316 5.43 19.10 6.35
C PRO A 316 6.69 19.93 6.12
N THR A 317 7.05 20.85 7.02
CA THR A 317 8.26 21.68 6.91
C THR A 317 9.51 20.94 7.42
N THR A 318 9.38 20.15 8.49
CA THR A 318 10.54 19.52 9.15
C THR A 318 10.62 18.01 8.94
N GLY A 319 9.56 17.37 8.43
CA GLY A 319 9.42 15.91 8.36
C GLY A 319 9.23 15.25 9.73
N ALA A 320 9.14 16.03 10.83
CA ALA A 320 9.06 15.46 12.17
C ALA A 320 7.71 14.77 12.40
N VAL A 321 7.75 13.54 12.90
CA VAL A 321 6.56 12.79 13.32
C VAL A 321 5.88 13.50 14.50
N LEU A 322 4.57 13.65 14.41
CA LEU A 322 3.74 14.27 15.43
C LEU A 322 2.94 13.20 16.18
N ALA A 323 2.64 13.44 17.45
CA ALA A 323 1.75 12.55 18.20
C ALA A 323 0.27 12.69 17.77
N LYS A 324 -0.05 13.81 17.11
CA LYS A 324 -1.40 14.20 16.68
C LYS A 324 -1.26 15.30 15.61
N PRO A 325 -2.11 15.33 14.57
CA PRO A 325 -2.07 16.42 13.61
C PRO A 325 -2.51 17.75 14.26
N PRO A 326 -1.94 18.89 13.82
CA PRO A 326 -2.48 20.20 14.13
C PRO A 326 -3.87 20.40 13.49
N SER A 327 -4.64 21.37 14.00
CA SER A 327 -5.92 21.78 13.41
C SER A 327 -5.91 23.31 13.25
N PRO A 328 -5.95 23.85 12.02
CA PRO A 328 -6.03 23.12 10.75
C PRO A 328 -4.74 22.39 10.36
N LEU A 329 -4.81 21.52 9.34
CA LEU A 329 -3.59 20.97 8.74
C LEU A 329 -2.77 22.10 8.09
N PRO A 330 -1.44 22.12 8.27
CA PRO A 330 -0.56 23.01 7.55
C PRO A 330 -0.73 22.82 6.06
N THR A 331 -0.82 23.94 5.37
CA THR A 331 -0.80 23.98 3.92
C THR A 331 0.58 24.41 3.45
N ASP A 332 0.93 24.05 2.23
CA ASP A 332 2.02 24.68 1.51
C ASP A 332 1.73 26.19 1.25
N ALA A 333 2.66 26.87 0.58
CA ALA A 333 2.53 28.28 0.23
C ALA A 333 1.27 28.61 -0.59
N ASP A 334 0.62 27.59 -1.17
CA ASP A 334 -0.53 27.70 -2.06
C ASP A 334 -1.85 27.22 -1.43
N GLY A 335 -1.84 26.87 -0.14
CA GLY A 335 -3.05 26.45 0.56
C GLY A 335 -3.42 24.98 0.36
N LEU A 336 -2.48 24.15 -0.11
CA LEU A 336 -2.68 22.73 -0.40
C LEU A 336 -2.00 21.85 0.66
N ILE A 337 -2.45 20.62 0.88
CA ILE A 337 -2.07 19.80 2.05
C ILE A 337 -1.18 18.57 1.80
N PRO A 338 -0.18 18.54 0.89
CA PRO A 338 0.75 17.40 0.85
C PRO A 338 1.76 17.44 2.03
N GLY A 339 2.21 16.28 2.49
CA GLY A 339 3.28 16.11 3.48
C GLY A 339 2.85 16.13 4.95
N ASN A 340 1.54 16.07 5.22
CA ASN A 340 0.98 16.03 6.57
C ASN A 340 0.94 14.62 7.17
N CYS A 341 1.22 13.57 6.39
CA CYS A 341 1.53 12.24 6.90
C CYS A 341 2.86 11.69 6.38
N GLN A 342 3.41 10.73 7.11
CA GLN A 342 4.67 10.06 6.80
C GLN A 342 4.50 9.15 5.58
N SER A 343 5.05 9.56 4.44
CA SER A 343 4.94 8.81 3.19
C SER A 343 5.87 7.59 3.17
N PRO A 344 5.41 6.42 2.68
CA PRO A 344 6.23 5.22 2.57
C PRO A 344 7.42 5.36 1.62
N ILE A 345 7.43 6.34 0.71
CA ILE A 345 8.60 6.64 -0.13
C ILE A 345 9.70 7.38 0.63
N THR A 346 9.39 7.93 1.82
CA THR A 346 10.30 8.78 2.59
C THR A 346 10.91 8.08 3.81
N ASP A 347 10.24 7.07 4.37
CA ASP A 347 10.69 6.37 5.57
C ASP A 347 10.27 4.89 5.54
N VAL A 348 11.23 3.98 5.75
CA VAL A 348 10.99 2.53 5.84
C VAL A 348 10.14 2.14 7.06
N ASN A 349 10.03 3.03 8.05
CA ASN A 349 9.20 2.85 9.23
C ASN A 349 7.83 3.53 9.09
N ALA A 350 7.50 4.10 7.93
CA ALA A 350 6.21 4.73 7.69
C ALA A 350 5.07 3.77 8.08
N GLN A 351 4.25 4.20 9.04
CA GLN A 351 3.03 3.51 9.46
C GLN A 351 1.85 4.32 8.96
N GLY A 352 1.08 3.72 8.05
CA GLY A 352 -0.02 4.34 7.36
C GLY A 352 -1.36 3.68 7.65
N VAL A 353 -2.34 4.01 6.83
CA VAL A 353 -3.64 3.35 6.80
C VAL A 353 -3.75 2.42 5.61
N GLN A 354 -4.58 1.39 5.74
CA GLN A 354 -5.19 0.72 4.60
C GLN A 354 -6.71 0.78 4.75
N PHE A 355 -7.37 1.48 3.85
CA PHE A 355 -8.81 1.57 3.75
C PHE A 355 -9.31 0.47 2.81
N VAL A 356 -9.89 -0.57 3.38
CA VAL A 356 -10.43 -1.71 2.66
C VAL A 356 -11.94 -1.57 2.54
N PHE A 357 -12.45 -1.55 1.32
CA PHE A 357 -13.87 -1.42 1.03
C PHE A 357 -14.46 -2.78 0.61
N GLY A 358 -15.55 -3.16 1.24
CA GLY A 358 -16.34 -4.36 0.91
C GLY A 358 -17.78 -4.01 0.49
N GLY A 359 -18.47 -5.01 -0.06
CA GLY A 359 -19.86 -4.85 -0.50
C GLY A 359 -20.00 -3.77 -1.58
N ASN A 360 -20.97 -2.87 -1.43
CA ASN A 360 -21.16 -1.71 -2.32
C ASN A 360 -20.77 -0.38 -1.65
N SER A 361 -19.84 -0.44 -0.69
CA SER A 361 -19.34 0.72 0.05
C SER A 361 -18.52 1.63 -0.84
N ARG A 362 -18.72 2.95 -0.72
CA ARG A 362 -18.09 3.96 -1.59
C ARG A 362 -17.60 5.15 -0.78
N MET A 363 -16.67 5.89 -1.38
CA MET A 363 -16.15 7.15 -0.87
C MET A 363 -16.40 8.28 -1.87
N PHE A 364 -16.82 9.43 -1.35
CA PHE A 364 -17.07 10.64 -2.11
C PHE A 364 -16.37 11.85 -1.46
N LEU A 365 -15.61 12.60 -2.24
CA LEU A 365 -15.02 13.87 -1.82
C LEU A 365 -15.84 15.04 -2.37
N ASN A 366 -16.41 15.85 -1.48
CA ASN A 366 -17.22 17.00 -1.86
C ASN A 366 -16.34 18.22 -2.20
N GLY A 367 -16.50 18.76 -3.40
CA GLY A 367 -15.72 19.88 -3.92
C GLY A 367 -16.49 21.18 -4.04
N ASN A 368 -17.82 21.16 -4.01
CA ASN A 368 -18.66 22.31 -4.35
C ASN A 368 -18.52 23.48 -3.36
N GLY A 369 -17.93 24.59 -3.84
CA GLY A 369 -17.94 25.88 -3.17
C GLY A 369 -16.59 26.59 -3.17
N SER A 370 -16.37 27.47 -2.18
CA SER A 370 -15.12 28.23 -2.01
C SER A 370 -14.02 27.47 -1.26
N THR A 371 -14.35 26.32 -0.68
CA THR A 371 -13.46 25.41 0.03
C THR A 371 -13.85 24.00 -0.38
N GLY A 372 -12.93 23.16 -0.85
CA GLY A 372 -13.23 21.76 -1.14
C GLY A 372 -12.92 20.87 0.06
N ALA A 373 -13.17 19.57 -0.07
CA ALA A 373 -12.60 18.56 0.81
C ALA A 373 -11.10 18.43 0.55
N HIS A 374 -10.32 18.22 1.61
CA HIS A 374 -8.91 17.93 1.50
C HIS A 374 -8.63 16.53 2.07
N MET A 375 -7.87 15.72 1.35
CA MET A 375 -7.52 14.36 1.77
C MET A 375 -6.04 14.06 1.51
N GLU A 376 -5.36 13.55 2.52
CA GLU A 376 -4.05 12.91 2.36
C GLU A 376 -4.04 11.55 3.08
N LEU A 377 -3.76 10.49 2.33
CA LEU A 377 -3.65 9.13 2.86
C LEU A 377 -2.23 8.60 2.66
N CYS A 378 -1.56 8.22 3.73
CA CYS A 378 -0.29 7.50 3.68
C CYS A 378 -0.48 6.02 3.97
N ALA A 379 0.09 5.17 3.13
CA ALA A 379 0.17 3.73 3.35
C ALA A 379 1.38 3.36 4.24
N SER A 380 1.38 2.13 4.76
CA SER A 380 2.54 1.57 5.47
C SER A 380 3.60 1.09 4.48
N TYR A 381 4.88 1.33 4.76
CA TYR A 381 5.96 0.82 3.91
C TYR A 381 6.10 -0.70 4.05
N HIS A 382 6.35 -1.37 2.92
CA HIS A 382 6.73 -2.78 2.85
C HIS A 382 7.92 -2.96 1.91
N SER A 383 8.81 -3.88 2.23
CA SER A 383 9.98 -4.18 1.39
C SER A 383 9.69 -5.21 0.30
N ASP A 384 8.58 -5.93 0.42
CA ASP A 384 8.25 -7.17 -0.31
C ASP A 384 6.88 -7.13 -1.01
N ARG A 385 6.14 -6.03 -0.86
CA ARG A 385 4.86 -5.77 -1.52
C ARG A 385 4.63 -4.26 -1.65
N PRO A 386 3.75 -3.80 -2.56
CA PRO A 386 3.43 -2.39 -2.63
C PRO A 386 2.79 -1.89 -1.32
N PRO A 387 3.11 -0.65 -0.89
CA PRO A 387 2.36 0.01 0.17
C PRO A 387 0.96 0.37 -0.37
N ILE A 388 -0.12 -0.08 0.27
CA ILE A 388 -1.50 0.09 -0.22
C ILE A 388 -2.34 0.88 0.79
N GLU A 389 -2.81 2.07 0.41
CA GLU A 389 -3.67 2.94 1.24
C GLU A 389 -5.16 2.71 0.99
N LEU A 390 -5.52 2.29 -0.22
CA LEU A 390 -6.91 2.05 -0.60
C LEU A 390 -7.01 0.71 -1.32
N TYR A 391 -7.91 -0.14 -0.83
CA TYR A 391 -8.08 -1.51 -1.29
C TYR A 391 -9.56 -1.82 -1.54
N GLY A 392 -9.90 -2.22 -2.76
CA GLY A 392 -11.21 -2.80 -3.11
C GLY A 392 -11.20 -4.31 -2.87
N LEU A 393 -12.02 -4.81 -1.95
CA LEU A 393 -11.96 -6.22 -1.54
C LEU A 393 -12.42 -7.16 -2.67
N LYS A 394 -11.52 -7.87 -3.35
CA LYS A 394 -11.90 -8.71 -4.50
C LYS A 394 -12.84 -9.87 -4.15
N SER A 395 -12.57 -10.54 -3.03
CA SER A 395 -13.24 -11.79 -2.66
C SER A 395 -13.80 -11.73 -1.25
N GLY A 396 -14.94 -12.35 -1.05
CA GLY A 396 -15.57 -12.48 0.25
C GLY A 396 -16.92 -13.17 0.13
N SER A 397 -17.45 -13.66 1.25
CA SER A 397 -18.72 -14.38 1.28
C SER A 397 -19.86 -13.44 1.64
N THR A 398 -21.08 -13.73 1.17
CA THR A 398 -22.28 -13.17 1.79
C THR A 398 -22.47 -13.79 3.19
N PRO A 399 -22.77 -12.99 4.22
CA PRO A 399 -23.11 -13.50 5.54
C PRO A 399 -24.20 -14.57 5.46
N THR A 400 -24.03 -15.69 6.17
CA THR A 400 -25.06 -16.74 6.28
C THR A 400 -25.73 -16.69 7.65
N ALA A 401 -27.04 -16.88 7.69
CA ALA A 401 -27.79 -16.88 8.94
C ALA A 401 -27.34 -18.03 9.84
N VAL A 402 -26.97 -17.71 11.08
CA VAL A 402 -26.79 -18.67 12.15
C VAL A 402 -28.11 -18.76 12.90
N THR A 403 -28.68 -19.97 12.98
CA THR A 403 -29.85 -20.24 13.81
C THR A 403 -29.38 -20.94 15.06
N ASP A 404 -29.73 -20.37 16.19
CA ASP A 404 -29.41 -20.86 17.50
C ASP A 404 -30.70 -21.18 18.28
N THR A 405 -31.07 -22.46 18.33
CA THR A 405 -32.32 -22.93 18.92
C THR A 405 -32.12 -23.54 20.31
N ALA A 406 -33.15 -23.40 21.15
CA ALA A 406 -33.30 -23.99 22.47
C ALA A 406 -32.15 -23.66 23.42
N ARG A 407 -31.65 -22.41 23.43
CA ARG A 407 -30.66 -22.00 24.43
C ARG A 407 -31.32 -21.89 25.78
N ASP A 408 -31.00 -22.86 26.63
CA ASP A 408 -31.41 -22.90 28.01
C ASP A 408 -30.27 -22.44 28.94
N ILE A 409 -30.57 -22.40 30.22
CA ILE A 409 -29.64 -22.00 31.29
C ILE A 409 -28.39 -22.92 31.42
N SER A 410 -28.32 -24.06 30.70
CA SER A 410 -27.24 -25.05 30.90
C SER A 410 -25.85 -24.61 30.43
N HIS A 411 -25.76 -23.51 29.68
CA HIS A 411 -24.49 -22.96 29.17
C HIS A 411 -23.85 -21.99 30.17
N GLY A 412 -23.65 -22.43 31.42
CA GLY A 412 -22.99 -21.62 32.46
C GLY A 412 -23.90 -20.64 33.21
N GLY A 413 -25.22 -20.79 33.08
CA GLY A 413 -26.18 -19.92 33.74
C GLY A 413 -26.50 -20.28 35.19
N SER A 414 -27.21 -19.37 35.87
CA SER A 414 -27.54 -19.49 37.29
C SER A 414 -28.94 -18.96 37.60
N VAL A 415 -29.55 -19.52 38.65
CA VAL A 415 -30.75 -18.92 39.25
C VAL A 415 -30.30 -17.85 40.21
N VAL A 416 -30.36 -16.60 39.78
CA VAL A 416 -29.89 -15.43 40.55
C VAL A 416 -30.77 -15.19 41.77
N SER A 417 -32.08 -15.39 41.62
CA SER A 417 -33.03 -15.32 42.73
C SER A 417 -34.19 -16.27 42.47
N ALA A 418 -34.45 -17.17 43.40
CA ALA A 418 -35.56 -18.12 43.32
C ALA A 418 -36.90 -17.52 43.77
N GLY A 419 -36.90 -16.32 44.38
CA GLY A 419 -38.08 -15.77 45.04
C GLY A 419 -38.64 -16.75 46.06
N SER A 420 -39.93 -17.09 45.94
CA SER A 420 -40.63 -18.08 46.77
C SER A 420 -40.88 -19.40 46.02
N PHE A 421 -40.23 -19.63 44.88
CA PHE A 421 -40.33 -20.88 44.16
C PHE A 421 -39.53 -21.98 44.85
N THR A 422 -40.17 -23.14 45.03
CA THR A 422 -39.52 -24.36 45.47
C THR A 422 -38.99 -25.11 44.26
N GLY A 423 -37.75 -25.62 44.35
CA GLY A 423 -37.12 -26.37 43.27
C GLY A 423 -36.60 -25.51 42.11
N ALA A 424 -36.51 -24.19 42.25
CA ALA A 424 -35.93 -23.29 41.26
C ALA A 424 -34.41 -23.48 41.16
N THR A 425 -33.99 -24.46 40.38
CA THR A 425 -32.58 -24.77 40.09
C THR A 425 -32.36 -24.80 38.59
N VAL A 426 -31.10 -24.62 38.17
CA VAL A 426 -30.68 -24.75 36.76
C VAL A 426 -31.18 -26.07 36.14
N ALA A 427 -31.03 -27.18 36.87
CA ALA A 427 -31.41 -28.51 36.41
C ALA A 427 -32.93 -28.66 36.19
N ASN A 428 -33.75 -27.92 36.94
CA ASN A 428 -35.20 -27.99 36.84
C ASN A 428 -35.78 -27.04 35.79
N LEU A 429 -35.07 -25.95 35.45
CA LEU A 429 -35.52 -24.90 34.54
C LEU A 429 -34.90 -24.99 33.14
N LYS A 430 -34.00 -25.94 32.91
CA LYS A 430 -33.44 -26.24 31.58
C LYS A 430 -34.41 -27.05 30.72
N ALA A 431 -34.11 -27.21 29.43
CA ALA A 431 -34.95 -28.01 28.52
C ALA A 431 -35.14 -29.44 29.05
N GLY A 432 -36.41 -29.89 29.13
CA GLY A 432 -36.78 -31.20 29.68
C GLY A 432 -36.73 -31.34 31.20
N GLY A 433 -36.45 -30.27 31.94
CA GLY A 433 -36.48 -30.26 33.41
C GLY A 433 -37.90 -30.32 33.99
N PRO A 434 -38.07 -30.79 35.25
CA PRO A 434 -39.38 -30.91 35.90
C PRO A 434 -40.05 -29.59 36.32
N GLY A 435 -39.36 -28.45 36.19
CA GLY A 435 -39.85 -27.13 36.60
C GLY A 435 -39.72 -26.83 38.10
N ALA A 436 -40.18 -25.64 38.47
CA ALA A 436 -40.26 -25.12 39.83
C ALA A 436 -41.68 -24.68 40.16
N THR A 437 -42.04 -24.71 41.45
CA THR A 437 -43.41 -24.44 41.89
C THR A 437 -43.46 -23.37 42.96
N TRP A 438 -44.43 -22.48 42.86
CA TRP A 438 -44.75 -21.51 43.90
C TRP A 438 -46.21 -21.68 44.31
N THR A 439 -46.50 -21.66 45.61
CA THR A 439 -47.86 -21.76 46.16
C THR A 439 -48.16 -20.54 47.02
N THR A 440 -49.29 -19.90 46.81
CA THR A 440 -49.75 -18.75 47.62
C THR A 440 -50.21 -19.19 49.00
N ALA A 441 -49.84 -18.42 50.03
CA ALA A 441 -50.27 -18.64 51.41
C ALA A 441 -51.56 -17.89 51.78
N THR A 442 -52.06 -16.99 50.92
CA THR A 442 -53.23 -16.16 51.20
C THR A 442 -54.14 -16.05 49.99
N ALA A 443 -55.42 -15.68 50.21
CA ALA A 443 -56.37 -15.37 49.13
C ALA A 443 -56.17 -13.98 48.50
N ASN A 444 -55.29 -13.15 49.07
CA ASN A 444 -54.97 -11.83 48.53
C ASN A 444 -54.07 -11.96 47.30
N GLN A 445 -54.09 -10.94 46.44
CA GLN A 445 -53.21 -10.91 45.28
C GLN A 445 -51.77 -10.90 45.77
N SER A 446 -51.02 -11.92 45.36
CA SER A 446 -49.62 -12.12 45.71
C SER A 446 -48.82 -12.35 44.44
N SER A 447 -47.53 -12.06 44.49
CA SER A 447 -46.61 -12.33 43.38
C SER A 447 -45.31 -12.94 43.88
N SER A 448 -44.62 -13.68 43.01
CA SER A 448 -43.27 -14.18 43.25
C SER A 448 -42.43 -14.02 41.98
N ILE A 449 -41.19 -13.59 42.14
CA ILE A 449 -40.27 -13.29 41.03
C ILE A 449 -39.12 -14.29 41.05
N LEU A 450 -38.95 -14.98 39.93
CA LEU A 450 -37.83 -15.87 39.63
C LEU A 450 -36.91 -15.17 38.63
N LYS A 451 -35.63 -15.01 38.98
CA LYS A 451 -34.60 -14.40 38.12
C LYS A 451 -33.54 -15.42 37.72
N ILE A 452 -33.29 -15.48 36.42
CA ILE A 452 -32.49 -16.52 35.75
C ILE A 452 -31.51 -15.84 34.81
N ASP A 453 -30.23 -16.17 34.90
CA ASP A 453 -29.19 -15.66 34.01
C ASP A 453 -28.54 -16.81 33.21
N GLY A 454 -27.87 -16.47 32.10
CA GLY A 454 -27.00 -17.38 31.37
C GLY A 454 -27.60 -18.01 30.11
N PHE A 455 -28.52 -17.30 29.47
CA PHE A 455 -28.97 -17.60 28.12
C PHE A 455 -27.88 -17.18 27.12
N GLN A 456 -26.80 -17.94 27.03
CA GLN A 456 -25.67 -17.69 26.13
C GLN A 456 -25.76 -18.55 24.86
N PRO A 457 -25.45 -18.00 23.67
CA PRO A 457 -25.37 -18.78 22.43
C PRO A 457 -24.18 -19.73 22.48
N SER A 458 -24.22 -20.79 21.66
CA SER A 458 -23.11 -21.77 21.58
C SER A 458 -21.84 -21.21 20.96
N ARG A 459 -21.97 -20.10 20.23
CA ARG A 459 -20.88 -19.34 19.63
C ARG A 459 -21.02 -17.89 20.04
N SER A 460 -19.91 -17.24 20.36
CA SER A 460 -19.92 -15.80 20.64
C SER A 460 -20.51 -15.05 19.46
N VAL A 461 -21.43 -14.12 19.75
CA VAL A 461 -22.01 -13.21 18.76
C VAL A 461 -21.26 -11.88 18.90
N PRO A 462 -20.30 -11.59 18.01
CA PRO A 462 -19.50 -10.37 18.11
C PRO A 462 -20.34 -9.12 17.80
N SER A 463 -19.82 -7.94 18.16
CA SER A 463 -20.36 -6.67 17.67
C SER A 463 -20.31 -6.63 16.13
N GLY A 464 -21.23 -5.88 15.54
CA GLY A 464 -21.56 -5.87 14.11
C GLY A 464 -22.53 -6.98 13.70
N SER A 465 -22.85 -7.92 14.59
CA SER A 465 -23.83 -8.97 14.27
C SER A 465 -25.25 -8.41 14.20
N ILE A 466 -26.03 -8.91 13.25
CA ILE A 466 -27.41 -8.50 13.03
C ILE A 466 -28.34 -9.63 13.45
N LEU A 467 -29.02 -9.43 14.58
CA LEU A 467 -30.11 -10.30 15.00
C LEU A 467 -31.27 -10.13 14.00
N THR A 468 -31.99 -11.19 13.65
CA THR A 468 -33.18 -11.12 12.77
C THR A 468 -34.40 -11.77 13.39
N GLN A 469 -34.20 -12.65 14.37
CA GLN A 469 -35.28 -13.24 15.14
C GLN A 469 -34.81 -13.49 16.58
N ALA A 470 -35.69 -13.24 17.53
CA ALA A 470 -35.54 -13.72 18.90
C ALA A 470 -36.91 -14.15 19.45
N THR A 471 -36.96 -15.29 20.12
CA THR A 471 -38.19 -15.82 20.71
C THR A 471 -37.89 -16.42 22.06
N LEU A 472 -38.52 -15.88 23.10
CA LEU A 472 -38.45 -16.42 24.45
C LEU A 472 -39.57 -17.46 24.62
N HIS A 473 -39.20 -18.66 25.01
CA HIS A 473 -40.13 -19.74 25.31
C HIS A 473 -40.20 -19.91 26.81
N VAL A 474 -41.40 -19.76 27.38
CA VAL A 474 -41.63 -19.97 28.82
C VAL A 474 -42.66 -21.07 28.97
N THR A 475 -42.26 -22.19 29.58
CA THR A 475 -43.22 -23.23 29.97
C THR A 475 -43.82 -22.88 31.32
N HIS A 476 -45.14 -22.84 31.46
CA HIS A 476 -45.80 -22.47 32.71
C HIS A 476 -47.18 -23.12 32.85
N LYS A 477 -47.72 -23.04 34.06
CA LYS A 477 -49.09 -23.44 34.43
C LYS A 477 -49.50 -22.65 35.66
N GLU A 478 -50.68 -22.07 35.61
CA GLU A 478 -51.33 -21.31 36.66
C GLU A 478 -52.47 -22.12 37.30
N PRO A 479 -52.88 -21.75 38.52
CA PRO A 479 -53.97 -22.44 39.22
C PRO A 479 -55.36 -22.16 38.60
N ALA A 480 -55.50 -21.04 37.90
CA ALA A 480 -56.74 -20.62 37.24
C ALA A 480 -56.43 -19.65 36.08
N THR A 481 -57.40 -19.46 35.18
CA THR A 481 -57.33 -18.46 34.10
C THR A 481 -57.71 -17.06 34.59
N GLY A 482 -57.26 -16.01 33.90
CA GLY A 482 -57.70 -14.62 34.12
C GLY A 482 -56.59 -13.69 34.62
N ALA A 483 -56.86 -12.38 34.59
CA ALA A 483 -55.85 -11.33 34.83
C ALA A 483 -55.17 -11.37 36.21
N ASN A 484 -55.86 -11.88 37.24
CA ASN A 484 -55.29 -12.02 38.58
C ASN A 484 -54.25 -13.15 38.71
N PHE A 485 -54.18 -14.04 37.71
CA PHE A 485 -53.25 -15.17 37.66
C PHE A 485 -52.21 -15.00 36.54
N ALA A 486 -52.41 -14.02 35.64
CA ALA A 486 -51.51 -13.77 34.52
C ALA A 486 -50.11 -13.40 35.03
N GLY A 487 -49.09 -14.06 34.50
CA GLY A 487 -47.69 -13.79 34.82
C GLY A 487 -47.10 -12.68 33.96
N ASN A 488 -45.80 -12.44 34.12
CA ASN A 488 -45.01 -11.58 33.26
C ASN A 488 -43.62 -12.20 33.06
N ALA A 489 -43.11 -12.20 31.84
CA ALA A 489 -41.71 -12.51 31.58
C ALA A 489 -41.00 -11.26 31.08
N LYS A 490 -39.90 -10.91 31.76
CA LYS A 490 -39.02 -9.82 31.36
C LYS A 490 -37.68 -10.37 30.90
N LEU A 491 -37.39 -10.22 29.61
CA LEU A 491 -36.09 -10.53 29.00
C LEU A 491 -35.20 -9.29 29.07
N THR A 492 -33.94 -9.46 29.46
CA THR A 492 -32.93 -8.38 29.49
C THR A 492 -31.66 -8.85 28.78
N ILE A 493 -31.17 -8.04 27.83
CA ILE A 493 -29.95 -8.28 27.04
C ILE A 493 -29.14 -6.99 27.07
N GLY A 494 -28.01 -6.99 27.78
CA GLY A 494 -27.23 -5.78 28.03
C GLY A 494 -28.09 -4.68 28.68
N ALA A 495 -28.18 -3.51 28.02
CA ALA A 495 -29.00 -2.40 28.47
C ALA A 495 -30.47 -2.48 27.99
N TRP A 496 -30.80 -3.38 27.06
CA TRP A 496 -32.15 -3.53 26.51
C TRP A 496 -32.98 -4.48 27.39
N SER A 497 -34.26 -4.19 27.57
CA SER A 497 -35.19 -5.11 28.24
C SER A 497 -36.62 -5.00 27.72
N LEU A 498 -37.34 -6.12 27.72
CA LEU A 498 -38.74 -6.21 27.34
C LEU A 498 -39.51 -7.04 28.35
N ALA A 499 -40.57 -6.48 28.92
CA ALA A 499 -41.51 -7.19 29.78
C ALA A 499 -42.79 -7.50 29.00
N THR A 500 -43.20 -8.76 28.97
CA THR A 500 -44.39 -9.22 28.24
C THR A 500 -45.31 -10.02 29.17
N PRO A 501 -46.61 -9.67 29.26
CA PRO A 501 -47.58 -10.45 30.01
C PRO A 501 -47.67 -11.89 29.48
N ILE A 502 -47.80 -12.84 30.41
CA ILE A 502 -48.06 -14.24 30.11
C ILE A 502 -49.50 -14.56 30.49
N THR A 503 -50.28 -15.05 29.52
CA THR A 503 -51.68 -15.39 29.75
C THR A 503 -51.78 -16.63 30.63
N ALA A 504 -52.53 -16.54 31.72
CA ALA A 504 -52.70 -17.66 32.65
C ALA A 504 -53.42 -18.86 32.01
N THR A 505 -52.88 -20.06 32.19
CA THR A 505 -53.46 -21.33 31.74
C THR A 505 -53.46 -22.38 32.84
N THR A 506 -54.49 -23.23 32.90
CA THR A 506 -54.57 -24.34 33.87
C THR A 506 -53.85 -25.61 33.42
N SER A 507 -53.39 -25.65 32.16
CA SER A 507 -52.60 -26.75 31.60
C SER A 507 -51.16 -26.31 31.41
N SER A 508 -50.21 -27.22 31.58
CA SER A 508 -48.81 -26.92 31.26
C SER A 508 -48.69 -26.62 29.77
N THR A 509 -48.29 -25.39 29.44
CA THR A 509 -48.09 -24.94 28.08
C THR A 509 -46.78 -24.18 27.98
N THR A 510 -46.21 -24.14 26.78
CA THR A 510 -45.16 -23.19 26.43
C THR A 510 -45.81 -21.98 25.78
N THR A 511 -45.55 -20.80 26.33
CA THR A 511 -45.90 -19.52 25.70
C THR A 511 -44.67 -19.02 24.96
N ASP A 512 -44.84 -18.82 23.65
CA ASP A 512 -43.83 -18.24 22.79
C ASP A 512 -44.00 -16.73 22.76
N ILE A 513 -42.95 -16.01 23.12
CA ILE A 513 -42.90 -14.56 23.18
C ILE A 513 -41.95 -14.10 22.08
N PRO A 514 -42.43 -13.93 20.83
CA PRO A 514 -41.61 -13.42 19.76
C PRO A 514 -41.32 -11.93 20.00
N ILE A 515 -40.06 -11.55 19.82
CA ILE A 515 -39.64 -10.14 19.88
C ILE A 515 -39.83 -9.58 18.47
N THR A 516 -40.78 -8.65 18.31
CA THR A 516 -41.20 -8.12 16.99
C THR A 516 -41.28 -6.60 16.99
N GLY A 517 -41.35 -6.00 15.80
CA GLY A 517 -41.56 -4.55 15.62
C GLY A 517 -40.41 -3.73 16.23
N THR A 518 -40.74 -2.59 16.85
CA THR A 518 -39.75 -1.68 17.45
C THR A 518 -38.88 -2.34 18.51
N ASN A 519 -39.44 -3.29 19.28
CA ASN A 519 -38.68 -4.05 20.27
C ASN A 519 -37.57 -4.89 19.64
N LEU A 520 -37.83 -5.48 18.46
CA LEU A 520 -36.82 -6.20 17.71
C LEU A 520 -35.77 -5.23 17.18
N THR A 521 -36.18 -4.10 16.60
CA THR A 521 -35.25 -3.07 16.10
C THR A 521 -34.32 -2.55 17.19
N ASP A 522 -34.83 -2.28 18.39
CA ASP A 522 -34.02 -1.79 19.52
C ASP A 522 -33.06 -2.87 20.03
N LEU A 523 -33.51 -4.14 20.08
CA LEU A 523 -32.65 -5.26 20.40
C LEU A 523 -31.57 -5.48 19.35
N GLN A 524 -31.91 -5.37 18.06
CA GLN A 524 -30.96 -5.46 16.96
C GLN A 524 -29.87 -4.41 17.06
N LYS A 525 -30.21 -3.16 17.38
CA LYS A 525 -29.23 -2.09 17.62
C LYS A 525 -28.32 -2.41 18.80
N ALA A 526 -28.89 -2.91 19.90
CA ALA A 526 -28.11 -3.29 21.07
C ALA A 526 -27.09 -4.41 20.74
N VAL A 527 -27.52 -5.44 20.00
CA VAL A 527 -26.66 -6.56 19.58
C VAL A 527 -25.63 -6.12 18.53
N ARG A 528 -25.99 -5.25 17.58
CA ARG A 528 -25.05 -4.66 16.61
C ARG A 528 -23.93 -3.93 17.34
N LEU A 529 -24.26 -3.04 18.27
CA LEU A 529 -23.25 -2.19 18.93
C LEU A 529 -22.39 -2.96 19.96
N ALA A 530 -23.00 -3.85 20.75
CA ALA A 530 -22.33 -4.47 21.89
C ALA A 530 -22.04 -5.98 21.71
N GLY A 531 -22.52 -6.60 20.64
CA GLY A 531 -22.57 -8.05 20.51
C GLY A 531 -23.63 -8.67 21.44
N TYR A 532 -23.61 -9.99 21.60
CA TYR A 532 -24.45 -10.70 22.55
C TYR A 532 -23.59 -11.56 23.48
N THR A 533 -23.61 -11.23 24.78
CA THR A 533 -22.83 -11.91 25.83
C THR A 533 -23.69 -12.78 26.76
N GLY A 534 -25.02 -12.74 26.59
CA GLY A 534 -25.99 -13.46 27.41
C GLY A 534 -27.27 -12.66 27.60
N ALA A 535 -28.34 -13.35 27.99
CA ALA A 535 -29.55 -12.72 28.50
C ALA A 535 -29.86 -13.15 29.93
N SER A 536 -30.71 -12.36 30.58
CA SER A 536 -31.39 -12.71 31.82
C SER A 536 -32.90 -12.66 31.63
N VAL A 537 -33.62 -13.52 32.34
CA VAL A 537 -35.08 -13.61 32.33
C VAL A 537 -35.60 -13.48 33.75
N GLU A 538 -36.52 -12.55 33.96
CA GLU A 538 -37.30 -12.40 35.19
C GLU A 538 -38.73 -12.90 34.91
N TYR A 539 -39.12 -14.04 35.49
CA TYR A 539 -40.49 -14.54 35.45
C TYR A 539 -41.22 -14.17 36.74
N THR A 540 -42.33 -13.45 36.60
CA THR A 540 -43.21 -13.07 37.69
C THR A 540 -44.48 -13.91 37.62
N ALA A 541 -44.72 -14.74 38.62
CA ALA A 541 -46.00 -15.42 38.81
C ALA A 541 -46.92 -14.55 39.68
N ASN A 542 -48.20 -14.52 39.34
CA ASN A 542 -49.25 -13.87 40.13
C ASN A 542 -50.35 -14.88 40.48
N ALA A 543 -50.94 -14.72 41.66
CA ALA A 543 -52.14 -15.47 42.02
C ALA A 543 -52.97 -14.74 43.08
N LYS A 544 -54.30 -14.86 42.98
CA LYS A 544 -55.27 -14.29 43.94
C LYS A 544 -56.25 -15.38 44.39
N GLN A 545 -55.71 -16.40 45.04
CA GLN A 545 -56.45 -17.52 45.60
C GLN A 545 -55.61 -18.19 46.68
N ASN A 546 -56.25 -18.74 47.71
CA ASN A 546 -55.53 -19.45 48.78
C ASN A 546 -55.04 -20.81 48.29
N ASN A 547 -53.81 -21.21 48.66
CA ASN A 547 -53.17 -22.47 48.27
C ASN A 547 -53.17 -22.71 46.75
N ALA A 548 -52.98 -21.63 45.98
CA ALA A 548 -52.99 -21.68 44.54
C ALA A 548 -51.54 -21.93 44.07
N THR A 549 -51.32 -23.01 43.32
CA THR A 549 -49.99 -23.39 42.85
C THR A 549 -49.77 -22.97 41.41
N THR A 550 -48.73 -22.18 41.18
CA THR A 550 -48.18 -21.88 39.85
C THR A 550 -46.91 -22.70 39.64
N THR A 551 -46.72 -23.23 38.45
CA THR A 551 -45.50 -23.94 38.06
C THR A 551 -44.85 -23.24 36.89
N VAL A 552 -43.54 -23.08 36.92
CA VAL A 552 -42.72 -22.62 35.80
C VAL A 552 -41.76 -23.74 35.41
N GLY A 553 -41.84 -24.16 34.17
CA GLY A 553 -41.03 -25.22 33.58
C GLY A 553 -39.78 -24.67 32.88
N PRO A 554 -39.32 -25.34 31.82
CA PRO A 554 -38.21 -24.89 31.01
C PRO A 554 -38.41 -23.47 30.46
N ILE A 555 -37.35 -22.67 30.54
CA ILE A 555 -37.26 -21.38 29.86
C ILE A 555 -36.10 -21.48 28.86
N THR A 556 -36.37 -21.18 27.59
CA THR A 556 -35.37 -21.20 26.52
C THR A 556 -35.47 -19.95 25.65
N LEU A 557 -34.37 -19.57 25.01
CA LEU A 557 -34.30 -18.44 24.10
C LEU A 557 -33.75 -18.92 22.75
N ASP A 558 -34.50 -18.62 21.69
CA ASP A 558 -34.12 -18.92 20.33
C ASP A 558 -33.67 -17.63 19.65
N LEU A 559 -32.54 -17.67 18.95
CA LEU A 559 -31.95 -16.54 18.24
C LEU A 559 -31.65 -16.91 16.79
N LYS A 560 -31.89 -15.99 15.86
CA LYS A 560 -31.38 -16.08 14.49
C LYS A 560 -30.62 -14.80 14.18
N TYR A 561 -29.37 -14.91 13.74
CA TYR A 561 -28.50 -13.75 13.51
C TYR A 561 -27.52 -13.97 12.37
N PHE A 562 -26.98 -12.89 11.85
CA PHE A 562 -25.85 -12.86 10.91
C PHE A 562 -24.62 -12.33 11.63
N VAL A 563 -23.47 -12.95 11.40
CA VAL A 563 -22.18 -12.46 11.87
C VAL A 563 -21.49 -11.67 10.77
N PRO A 564 -20.70 -10.63 11.08
CA PRO A 564 -19.89 -9.93 10.09
C PRO A 564 -18.94 -10.89 9.39
N VAL A 565 -18.83 -10.74 8.07
CA VAL A 565 -17.82 -11.43 7.25
C VAL A 565 -17.17 -10.40 6.31
N LEU A 566 -15.98 -10.70 5.84
CA LEU A 566 -15.36 -9.93 4.77
C LEU A 566 -16.15 -10.20 3.48
N ARG A 567 -16.82 -9.16 2.95
CA ARG A 567 -17.60 -9.19 1.72
C ARG A 567 -16.76 -8.61 0.60
N GLY A 568 -16.61 -9.34 -0.50
CA GLY A 568 -16.01 -8.77 -1.70
C GLY A 568 -16.84 -7.59 -2.20
N GLU A 569 -16.20 -6.68 -2.93
CA GLU A 569 -16.86 -5.65 -3.71
C GLU A 569 -17.89 -6.30 -4.62
N ALA A 570 -19.12 -5.84 -4.48
CA ALA A 570 -20.28 -6.46 -5.08
C ALA A 570 -21.37 -5.43 -5.38
N GLY A 571 -22.36 -5.86 -6.17
CA GLY A 571 -23.49 -5.03 -6.56
C GLY A 571 -23.30 -4.41 -7.95
N THR A 572 -24.43 -4.17 -8.62
CA THR A 572 -24.44 -3.70 -10.01
C THR A 572 -23.81 -2.32 -10.20
N CYS A 573 -23.81 -1.50 -9.16
CA CYS A 573 -23.19 -0.16 -9.13
C CYS A 573 -21.67 -0.23 -9.31
N ILE A 574 -20.99 -1.10 -8.56
CA ILE A 574 -19.51 -1.15 -8.49
C ILE A 574 -18.95 -2.19 -9.49
N ALA A 575 -19.50 -3.40 -9.50
CA ALA A 575 -18.94 -4.52 -10.26
C ALA A 575 -19.34 -4.56 -11.74
N THR A 576 -20.41 -3.87 -12.14
CA THR A 576 -20.95 -3.94 -13.53
C THR A 576 -21.41 -2.60 -14.11
N GLY A 577 -21.36 -1.50 -13.36
CA GLY A 577 -21.97 -0.23 -13.74
C GLY A 577 -20.94 0.88 -13.92
N THR A 578 -21.22 1.86 -14.78
CA THR A 578 -20.36 3.04 -15.03
C THR A 578 -20.70 4.25 -14.15
N SER A 579 -21.62 4.11 -13.18
CA SER A 579 -22.24 5.24 -12.47
C SER A 579 -21.90 5.35 -10.98
N CYS A 580 -21.10 4.43 -10.42
CA CYS A 580 -20.85 4.36 -8.98
C CYS A 580 -19.40 3.94 -8.66
N PRO A 581 -18.42 4.80 -8.93
CA PRO A 581 -17.03 4.49 -8.62
C PRO A 581 -16.83 4.27 -7.11
N LEU A 582 -15.82 3.47 -6.76
CA LEU A 582 -15.40 3.23 -5.39
C LEU A 582 -14.98 4.55 -4.72
N LEU A 583 -14.16 5.31 -5.44
CA LEU A 583 -13.74 6.65 -5.08
C LEU A 583 -14.23 7.62 -6.15
N SER A 584 -15.04 8.58 -5.74
CA SER A 584 -15.46 9.71 -6.57
C SER A 584 -15.11 11.03 -5.93
N THR A 585 -14.83 12.00 -6.78
CA THR A 585 -14.77 13.41 -6.43
C THR A 585 -15.94 14.14 -7.08
N ASP A 586 -16.39 15.22 -6.46
CA ASP A 586 -17.41 16.10 -7.03
C ASP A 586 -17.02 16.62 -8.44
N PRO A 587 -17.80 16.31 -9.48
CA PRO A 587 -17.50 16.72 -10.86
C PRO A 587 -17.92 18.17 -11.16
N SER A 588 -18.44 18.93 -10.18
CA SER A 588 -18.92 20.29 -10.41
C SER A 588 -17.81 21.25 -10.87
N GLY A 589 -18.17 22.18 -11.77
CA GLY A 589 -17.30 23.21 -12.37
C GLY A 589 -16.73 24.27 -11.43
N ASN A 590 -16.78 24.04 -10.12
CA ASN A 590 -16.06 24.84 -9.13
C ASN A 590 -15.63 23.94 -7.97
N ASN A 591 -15.17 22.74 -8.28
CA ASN A 591 -14.56 21.90 -7.28
C ASN A 591 -13.23 22.56 -6.82
N LYS A 592 -12.88 22.35 -5.55
CA LYS A 592 -11.64 22.83 -4.90
C LYS A 592 -10.99 21.70 -4.09
N ILE A 593 -11.16 20.48 -4.59
CA ILE A 593 -10.71 19.25 -3.91
C ILE A 593 -9.19 19.16 -4.00
N ASN A 594 -8.56 18.83 -2.87
CA ASN A 594 -7.15 18.50 -2.79
C ASN A 594 -7.04 17.05 -2.32
N MET A 595 -6.42 16.19 -3.11
CA MET A 595 -6.32 14.76 -2.80
C MET A 595 -4.90 14.27 -3.07
N TYR A 596 -4.32 13.58 -2.10
CA TYR A 596 -2.99 12.99 -2.16
C TYR A 596 -3.01 11.55 -1.61
N LEU A 597 -2.58 10.61 -2.44
CA LEU A 597 -2.54 9.17 -2.19
C LEU A 597 -1.08 8.73 -2.17
N GLN A 598 -0.52 8.64 -0.96
CA GLN A 598 0.88 8.33 -0.69
C GLN A 598 1.07 6.82 -0.55
N GLY A 599 0.66 6.09 -1.59
CA GLY A 599 0.74 4.64 -1.71
C GLY A 599 0.05 4.16 -2.99
N THR A 600 -0.20 2.85 -3.08
CA THR A 600 -0.88 2.18 -4.18
C THR A 600 -2.38 2.13 -3.92
N THR A 601 -3.16 2.64 -4.85
CA THR A 601 -4.62 2.40 -4.87
C THR A 601 -4.90 1.11 -5.64
N TYR A 602 -5.45 0.10 -4.98
CA TYR A 602 -5.73 -1.22 -5.57
C TYR A 602 -7.22 -1.57 -5.47
N ALA A 603 -7.97 -1.34 -6.55
CA ALA A 603 -9.41 -1.54 -6.64
C ALA A 603 -9.78 -2.33 -7.92
N PRO A 604 -9.38 -3.61 -8.03
CA PRO A 604 -9.39 -4.37 -9.29
C PRO A 604 -10.80 -4.61 -9.86
N LEU A 605 -11.85 -4.47 -9.05
CA LEU A 605 -13.25 -4.66 -9.46
C LEU A 605 -14.04 -3.36 -9.58
N ALA A 606 -13.42 -2.21 -9.30
CA ALA A 606 -14.15 -0.95 -9.17
C ALA A 606 -13.54 0.18 -10.00
N ASP A 607 -14.38 1.17 -10.30
CA ASP A 607 -14.00 2.38 -11.03
C ASP A 607 -13.49 3.44 -10.07
N LEU A 608 -12.59 4.29 -10.56
CA LEU A 608 -12.15 5.52 -9.90
C LEU A 608 -12.49 6.70 -10.81
N SER A 609 -13.16 7.71 -10.25
CA SER A 609 -13.48 8.96 -10.96
C SER A 609 -12.90 10.14 -10.20
N ILE A 610 -11.85 10.72 -10.76
CA ILE A 610 -10.99 11.72 -10.12
C ILE A 610 -11.04 13.00 -10.95
N VAL A 611 -11.81 13.95 -10.47
CA VAL A 611 -11.97 15.30 -10.97
C VAL A 611 -11.37 16.25 -9.94
N LEU A 612 -10.27 16.91 -10.31
CA LEU A 612 -9.57 17.85 -9.44
C LEU A 612 -9.57 19.23 -10.08
N SER A 613 -9.42 20.29 -9.29
CA SER A 613 -9.23 21.64 -9.85
C SER A 613 -7.79 22.12 -9.68
N ASN A 614 -7.23 21.91 -8.49
CA ASN A 614 -5.99 22.52 -8.05
C ASN A 614 -5.19 21.43 -7.32
N PHE A 615 -3.95 21.25 -7.73
CA PHE A 615 -2.98 20.41 -7.03
C PHE A 615 -1.58 20.99 -7.25
N SER A 616 -0.71 20.82 -6.27
CA SER A 616 0.69 21.32 -6.25
C SER A 616 1.72 20.20 -6.20
N ALA A 617 1.27 18.96 -6.07
CA ALA A 617 2.10 17.77 -6.06
C ALA A 617 1.40 16.61 -6.78
N GLU A 618 2.09 15.48 -6.86
CA GLU A 618 1.61 14.22 -7.43
C GLU A 618 0.42 13.70 -6.62
N VAL A 619 -0.65 13.29 -7.30
CA VAL A 619 -1.90 12.85 -6.67
C VAL A 619 -1.80 11.40 -6.21
N ALA A 620 -1.13 10.52 -6.98
CA ALA A 620 -0.91 9.13 -6.61
C ALA A 620 0.55 8.75 -6.81
N LYS A 621 1.23 8.35 -5.72
CA LYS A 621 2.69 8.18 -5.69
C LYS A 621 3.21 6.75 -5.91
N PHE A 622 2.39 5.72 -5.72
CA PHE A 622 2.78 4.33 -6.02
C PHE A 622 1.83 3.68 -7.03
N GLY A 623 1.24 4.50 -7.89
CA GLY A 623 0.38 4.04 -8.97
C GLY A 623 -1.00 3.54 -8.52
N VAL A 624 -1.78 3.16 -9.53
CA VAL A 624 -3.19 2.82 -9.41
C VAL A 624 -3.48 1.58 -10.23
N VAL A 625 -4.15 0.61 -9.61
CA VAL A 625 -4.70 -0.56 -10.28
C VAL A 625 -6.20 -0.55 -10.03
N ALA A 626 -6.99 -0.39 -11.09
CA ALA A 626 -8.45 -0.30 -10.99
C ALA A 626 -9.13 -1.06 -12.12
N ARG A 627 -10.45 -1.21 -12.05
CA ARG A 627 -11.22 -1.68 -13.22
C ARG A 627 -11.16 -0.64 -14.34
N ARG A 628 -11.42 0.62 -13.99
CA ARG A 628 -11.42 1.79 -14.88
C ARG A 628 -10.93 3.03 -14.12
N VAL A 629 -10.25 3.94 -14.83
CA VAL A 629 -9.86 5.25 -14.30
C VAL A 629 -10.40 6.36 -15.20
N GLU A 630 -11.11 7.31 -14.59
CA GLU A 630 -11.50 8.56 -15.20
C GLU A 630 -10.80 9.72 -14.48
N PHE A 631 -10.14 10.58 -15.24
CA PHE A 631 -9.41 11.73 -14.75
C PHE A 631 -9.83 13.00 -15.49
N ASP A 632 -10.02 14.09 -14.74
CA ASP A 632 -10.40 15.39 -15.27
C ASP A 632 -9.84 16.54 -14.41
N VAL A 633 -9.56 17.68 -15.04
CA VAL A 633 -9.09 18.90 -14.36
C VAL A 633 -10.09 20.04 -14.55
N ASN A 634 -11.02 20.18 -13.61
CA ASN A 634 -12.15 21.09 -13.79
C ASN A 634 -11.87 22.52 -13.31
N THR A 635 -12.01 23.52 -14.20
CA THR A 635 -12.00 24.99 -13.94
C THR A 635 -10.83 25.58 -13.14
N GLY A 636 -9.83 24.78 -12.78
CA GLY A 636 -8.65 25.22 -12.05
C GLY A 636 -7.43 25.37 -12.93
N ASN A 637 -6.38 25.94 -12.36
CA ASN A 637 -5.08 26.07 -13.01
C ASN A 637 -4.09 25.26 -12.16
N PRO A 638 -3.94 23.95 -12.41
CA PRO A 638 -3.01 23.13 -11.65
C PRO A 638 -1.62 23.74 -11.79
N ARG A 639 -0.98 23.99 -10.65
CA ARG A 639 0.36 24.58 -10.61
C ARG A 639 1.44 23.51 -10.71
N TYR A 640 1.09 22.29 -10.33
CA TYR A 640 1.95 21.15 -10.54
C TYR A 640 2.03 20.82 -12.03
N THR A 641 3.26 20.81 -12.55
CA THR A 641 3.54 20.56 -13.96
C THR A 641 4.18 19.20 -14.21
N GLY A 642 4.41 18.40 -13.17
CA GLY A 642 4.97 17.06 -13.26
C GLY A 642 3.91 15.96 -13.40
N PRO A 643 4.29 14.69 -13.18
CA PRO A 643 3.40 13.52 -13.26
C PRO A 643 2.30 13.49 -12.18
N VAL A 644 1.03 13.44 -12.59
CA VAL A 644 -0.10 13.35 -11.65
C VAL A 644 -0.18 11.97 -11.00
N PHE A 645 0.06 10.93 -11.80
CA PHE A 645 0.25 9.56 -11.32
C PHE A 645 1.71 9.16 -11.55
N GLU A 646 2.35 8.65 -10.51
CA GLU A 646 3.70 8.14 -10.58
C GLU A 646 3.82 6.78 -9.88
N ILE A 647 4.80 5.99 -10.30
CA ILE A 647 5.40 4.97 -9.47
C ILE A 647 6.86 5.35 -9.24
N PRO A 648 7.42 5.09 -8.05
CA PRO A 648 8.80 5.42 -7.79
C PRO A 648 9.74 4.58 -8.66
N ASP A 649 10.83 5.19 -9.11
CA ASP A 649 11.93 4.48 -9.74
C ASP A 649 12.56 3.48 -8.77
N ASN A 650 13.10 2.38 -9.32
CA ASN A 650 13.85 1.43 -8.50
C ASN A 650 15.04 2.13 -7.89
N SER A 651 15.14 2.06 -6.56
CA SER A 651 16.14 2.78 -5.79
C SER A 651 16.70 1.88 -4.70
N PRO A 652 18.01 1.90 -4.44
CA PRO A 652 18.60 1.19 -3.32
C PRO A 652 18.27 1.79 -1.95
N GLY A 653 17.56 2.93 -1.88
CA GLY A 653 17.19 3.58 -0.62
C GLY A 653 18.29 4.42 0.01
N TYR A 654 19.18 4.98 -0.81
CA TYR A 654 20.27 5.83 -0.32
C TYR A 654 19.86 7.30 -0.14
N GLY A 655 18.65 7.67 -0.57
CA GLY A 655 18.10 9.01 -0.43
C GLY A 655 18.69 10.05 -1.38
N TYR A 656 18.14 11.26 -1.27
CA TYR A 656 18.48 12.39 -2.13
C TYR A 656 19.93 12.85 -2.00
N ASN A 657 20.55 12.55 -0.86
CA ASN A 657 21.90 12.99 -0.53
C ASN A 657 22.98 12.12 -1.19
N ASN A 658 22.60 11.07 -1.91
CA ASN A 658 23.51 10.05 -2.35
C ASN A 658 23.30 9.68 -3.81
N THR A 659 24.21 10.15 -4.66
CA THR A 659 24.20 9.91 -6.10
C THR A 659 25.25 8.88 -6.45
N THR A 660 24.90 7.85 -7.22
CA THR A 660 25.88 6.92 -7.76
C THR A 660 26.07 7.17 -9.24
N VAL A 661 27.31 7.14 -9.71
CA VAL A 661 27.67 7.30 -11.12
C VAL A 661 28.55 6.16 -11.58
N HIS A 662 28.40 5.82 -12.87
CA HIS A 662 29.30 4.91 -13.57
C HIS A 662 30.24 5.72 -14.45
N LEU A 663 31.54 5.49 -14.28
CA LEU A 663 32.59 6.08 -15.09
C LEU A 663 33.15 5.04 -16.05
N LYS A 664 33.22 5.38 -17.33
CA LYS A 664 33.97 4.62 -18.35
C LYS A 664 35.14 5.47 -18.82
N VAL A 665 36.35 4.97 -18.65
CA VAL A 665 37.59 5.67 -19.01
C VAL A 665 38.19 5.01 -20.24
N HIS A 666 38.26 5.77 -21.33
CA HIS A 666 38.89 5.40 -22.59
C HIS A 666 40.29 6.00 -22.62
N VAL A 667 41.31 5.20 -22.94
CA VAL A 667 42.71 5.66 -22.99
C VAL A 667 43.30 5.45 -24.38
N CYS A 668 43.90 6.51 -24.91
CA CYS A 668 44.51 6.51 -26.23
C CYS A 668 46.02 6.80 -26.12
N LEU A 669 46.83 5.76 -26.14
CA LEU A 669 48.29 5.90 -26.17
C LEU A 669 48.76 6.46 -27.52
N GLY A 670 49.57 7.51 -27.49
CA GLY A 670 50.16 8.14 -28.68
C GLY A 670 49.21 8.96 -29.54
N LYS A 671 47.98 9.21 -29.07
CA LYS A 671 47.04 10.15 -29.69
C LYS A 671 46.95 11.42 -28.86
N SER A 672 46.80 12.55 -29.53
CA SER A 672 46.60 13.86 -28.90
C SER A 672 45.20 14.07 -28.33
N THR A 673 44.25 13.21 -28.70
CA THR A 673 42.85 13.22 -28.24
C THR A 673 42.34 11.78 -28.13
N CYS A 674 41.25 11.59 -27.39
CA CYS A 674 40.55 10.32 -27.23
C CYS A 674 39.04 10.56 -27.28
N SER A 675 38.24 9.53 -27.60
CA SER A 675 36.80 9.64 -27.81
C SER A 675 36.04 8.45 -27.20
N ALA A 676 34.71 8.56 -27.10
CA ALA A 676 33.82 7.47 -26.68
C ALA A 676 33.92 6.20 -27.55
N SER A 677 34.41 6.33 -28.79
CA SER A 677 34.58 5.21 -29.72
C SER A 677 35.89 4.42 -29.51
N ASP A 678 36.82 4.96 -28.74
CA ASP A 678 38.08 4.28 -28.42
C ASP A 678 37.84 3.19 -27.33
N PRO A 679 38.75 2.22 -27.15
CA PRO A 679 38.56 1.14 -26.17
C PRO A 679 38.46 1.64 -24.73
N VAL A 680 37.57 1.03 -23.95
CA VAL A 680 37.45 1.27 -22.50
C VAL A 680 38.59 0.55 -21.79
N SER A 681 39.40 1.29 -21.02
CA SER A 681 40.52 0.74 -20.25
C SER A 681 40.17 0.54 -18.78
N LEU A 682 39.28 1.37 -18.22
CA LEU A 682 38.85 1.30 -16.82
C LEU A 682 37.36 1.61 -16.70
N THR A 683 36.67 0.85 -15.86
CA THR A 683 35.31 1.16 -15.40
C THR A 683 35.31 1.33 -13.88
N ALA A 684 34.64 2.37 -13.39
CA ALA A 684 34.48 2.62 -11.96
C ALA A 684 33.02 2.92 -11.61
N ARG A 685 32.59 2.48 -10.43
CA ARG A 685 31.30 2.88 -9.84
C ARG A 685 31.59 3.72 -8.61
N VAL A 686 31.09 4.95 -8.62
CA VAL A 686 31.47 5.97 -7.65
C VAL A 686 30.22 6.53 -7.01
N GLN A 687 30.21 6.53 -5.69
CA GLN A 687 29.16 7.10 -4.88
C GLN A 687 29.58 8.50 -4.42
N VAL A 688 28.67 9.46 -4.60
CA VAL A 688 28.82 10.87 -4.27
C VAL A 688 27.80 11.19 -3.18
N TRP A 689 28.28 11.54 -2.00
CA TRP A 689 27.45 11.91 -0.86
C TRP A 689 27.58 13.39 -0.54
N ASP A 690 26.44 14.08 -0.54
CA ASP A 690 26.29 15.49 -0.22
C ASP A 690 25.71 15.65 1.20
N PRO A 691 26.52 16.04 2.22
CA PRO A 691 26.10 16.08 3.62
C PRO A 691 24.92 17.01 3.90
N THR A 692 24.72 18.02 3.05
CA THR A 692 23.64 19.01 3.15
C THR A 692 22.44 18.70 2.25
N GLY A 693 22.47 17.61 1.49
CA GLY A 693 21.48 17.25 0.45
C GLY A 693 21.46 18.15 -0.78
N VAL A 694 21.96 19.37 -0.64
CA VAL A 694 22.32 20.26 -1.74
C VAL A 694 23.80 20.06 -2.06
N PRO A 695 24.19 19.93 -3.35
CA PRO A 695 25.58 19.96 -3.80
C PRO A 695 26.34 21.18 -3.28
N VAL A 696 27.33 20.99 -2.40
CA VAL A 696 28.23 22.08 -1.98
C VAL A 696 29.67 21.66 -2.16
N PRO A 697 30.28 21.93 -3.33
CA PRO A 697 31.71 21.75 -3.50
C PRO A 697 32.51 22.63 -2.52
N PRO A 698 33.66 22.17 -1.97
CA PRO A 698 34.34 20.87 -2.15
C PRO A 698 33.95 19.83 -1.08
N LYS A 699 32.79 19.97 -0.42
CA LYS A 699 32.42 19.19 0.77
C LYS A 699 31.81 17.81 0.46
N ARG A 700 31.82 17.40 -0.81
CA ARG A 700 31.30 16.10 -1.26
C ARG A 700 32.18 14.97 -0.77
N GLN A 701 31.58 13.97 -0.15
CA GLN A 701 32.28 12.73 0.14
C GLN A 701 32.15 11.81 -1.07
N ILE A 702 33.27 11.22 -1.48
CA ILE A 702 33.30 10.27 -2.58
C ILE A 702 33.70 8.92 -2.01
N THR A 703 32.89 7.91 -2.28
CA THR A 703 33.20 6.51 -1.99
C THR A 703 33.31 5.75 -3.31
N ILE A 704 34.44 5.09 -3.56
CA ILE A 704 34.60 4.24 -4.74
C ILE A 704 34.01 2.87 -4.40
N LEU A 705 32.90 2.51 -5.04
CA LEU A 705 32.21 1.24 -4.82
C LEU A 705 32.84 0.10 -5.62
N SER A 706 33.36 0.40 -6.81
CA SER A 706 34.09 -0.56 -7.63
C SER A 706 35.10 0.13 -8.55
N TRP A 707 36.19 -0.57 -8.86
CA TRP A 707 37.27 -0.12 -9.73
C TRP A 707 37.83 -1.32 -10.50
N SER A 708 37.67 -1.35 -11.82
CA SER A 708 38.01 -2.52 -12.63
C SER A 708 38.68 -2.12 -13.94
N HIS A 709 39.87 -2.68 -14.21
CA HIS A 709 40.57 -2.55 -15.48
C HIS A 709 40.08 -3.61 -16.47
N GLN A 710 39.90 -3.23 -17.74
CA GLN A 710 39.75 -4.22 -18.80
C GLN A 710 41.16 -4.79 -19.10
N ARG A 711 41.31 -6.10 -18.89
CA ARG A 711 42.57 -6.82 -19.10
C ARG A 711 42.66 -7.41 -20.50
#